data_AF-A0AAV1MW52-F1
#
_entry.id   AF-A0AAV1MW52-F1
#
_cell.length_a   1.000
_cell.length_b   1.000
_cell.length_c   1.000
_cell.angle_alpha   90.00
_cell.angle_beta   90.00
_cell.angle_gamma   90.00
#
_symmetry.space_group_name_H-M   'P 1'
#
loop_
_entity.id
_entity.type
_entity.pdbx_description
1 polymer ?
#
loop_
_entity_poly.entity_id
_entity_poly.type
_entity_poly.pdbx_seq_one_letter_code
_entity_poly.pdbx_strand_id
1 'polypeptide(L)'
;MAQKDTLLHLFAGGCSGTVGAIVTCPLEVLKTRLQSSGFTLRPVFQVQLGTLSGTGVIRPGTVTPGLLQVLRSILEKEGPRSLFRGLGPNLVGVAPSRAIYFAAYSKSKELFNGLFVPNSGPVHMSSAGVAAFVTNSLMNPIWMVKTRMQLEKKARGEKKMNALQCARYVYRTEGVRGFYRGLTASYAGISETMICFLIYETLKKNLAKSQFTSPNNEKEKGASDFLGLMMAAAFSKGCASCIAYPHEVIRTRLREEGSKYKYFFQTGRLIAVEEGYAAFYRGLIPQLIRQIPNTAIVLSTYELLVHLLGDSNIITTTTAERTCDGTLSGTMLRFLHILLTGLLGVLWERVTAFDRIRLVDGDNKCSGRVEVLRHNKWGTVCDHGWDLREADVVCLEVGCGLAESPVHRAAFGAGSGEIWLQHVQCSGHESSLSRCGVVLHSNPDCTHENDAGVKCSGTLLMPTLSLLSPHTVFSPGEAVRFSCSVLLGHHPSDFHLYKHGVSTPLVTQRVDQSQTGVELTLSDIETFHQGSYSCRYRIRGFSPSQLHSSPPSNSINITVVELLTPQHWYNTSTEAPTGGVIKGHSFNITCSTLQQYPGGSFQLRLIRSNGTVRQSLPALTPSVTFTFPSAQSSNEGYYYCLYRVQLGGRTFVSRESQPLPIAVRDPDPVLSPMVISWLVSGLTFLVAVIIIIIVAKVLCNKEKKPSELERETRTCVDNTYVALSINKL
;
A
#
# COMPACT_ATOMS: atom_id res chain seq x y z
N MET A 1 -3.19 12.59 -47.92
CA MET A 1 -3.80 13.18 -46.71
C MET A 1 -4.00 12.11 -45.63
N ALA A 2 -4.77 11.05 -45.88
CA ALA A 2 -5.10 9.99 -44.90
C ALA A 2 -3.90 9.34 -44.14
N GLN A 3 -2.73 9.15 -44.77
CA GLN A 3 -1.56 8.56 -44.11
C GLN A 3 -0.85 9.53 -43.14
N LYS A 4 -0.88 10.85 -43.43
CA LYS A 4 -0.30 11.90 -42.58
C LYS A 4 -1.13 12.08 -41.31
N ASP A 5 -2.45 12.02 -41.44
CA ASP A 5 -3.39 12.11 -40.32
C ASP A 5 -3.30 10.87 -39.40
N THR A 6 -3.16 9.68 -39.99
CA THR A 6 -2.97 8.44 -39.22
C THR A 6 -1.68 8.45 -38.40
N LEU A 7 -0.58 8.96 -38.95
CA LEU A 7 0.71 9.04 -38.26
C LEU A 7 0.69 10.09 -37.15
N LEU A 8 0.00 11.21 -37.37
CA LEU A 8 -0.25 12.24 -36.37
C LEU A 8 -1.02 11.68 -35.16
N HIS A 9 -2.13 10.99 -35.39
CA HIS A 9 -2.94 10.40 -34.32
C HIS A 9 -2.20 9.29 -33.57
N LEU A 10 -1.38 8.49 -34.27
CA LEU A 10 -0.53 7.47 -33.65
C LEU A 10 0.56 8.12 -32.76
N PHE A 11 1.20 9.19 -33.23
CA PHE A 11 2.21 9.93 -32.48
C PHE A 11 1.62 10.62 -31.25
N ALA A 12 0.50 11.34 -31.41
CA ALA A 12 -0.22 11.99 -30.32
C ALA A 12 -0.68 10.96 -29.27
N GLY A 13 -1.21 9.82 -29.70
CA GLY A 13 -1.60 8.72 -28.82
C GLY A 13 -0.43 8.05 -28.07
N GLY A 14 0.74 7.96 -28.72
CA GLY A 14 1.97 7.44 -28.09
C GLY A 14 2.53 8.39 -27.03
N CYS A 15 2.56 9.69 -27.33
CA CYS A 15 3.03 10.72 -26.40
C CYS A 15 2.11 10.88 -25.20
N SER A 16 0.79 10.92 -25.41
CA SER A 16 -0.18 11.01 -24.32
C SER A 16 -0.14 9.78 -23.40
N GLY A 17 0.02 8.58 -23.97
CA GLY A 17 0.24 7.34 -23.22
C GLY A 17 1.51 7.37 -22.38
N THR A 18 2.58 7.99 -22.89
CA THR A 18 3.86 8.15 -22.18
C THR A 18 3.73 9.10 -20.99
N VAL A 19 3.10 10.26 -21.18
CA VAL A 19 2.86 11.23 -20.09
C VAL A 19 2.00 10.61 -19.00
N GLY A 20 0.90 9.95 -19.36
CA GLY A 20 0.05 9.22 -18.42
C GLY A 20 0.82 8.14 -17.65
N ALA A 21 1.70 7.39 -18.33
CA ALA A 21 2.54 6.37 -17.71
C ALA A 21 3.55 6.92 -16.70
N ILE A 22 4.12 8.11 -16.92
CA ILE A 22 5.05 8.76 -16.00
C ILE A 22 4.33 9.21 -14.73
N VAL A 23 3.22 9.94 -14.88
CA VAL A 23 2.46 10.51 -13.75
C VAL A 23 1.88 9.41 -12.88
N THR A 24 1.42 8.32 -13.50
CA THR A 24 0.76 7.22 -12.77
C THR A 24 1.69 6.11 -12.31
N CYS A 25 2.99 6.20 -12.62
CA CYS A 25 3.98 5.18 -12.28
C CYS A 25 4.02 4.86 -10.77
N PRO A 26 3.97 5.83 -9.84
CA PRO A 26 3.96 5.52 -8.40
C PRO A 26 2.79 4.62 -7.98
N LEU A 27 1.58 4.91 -8.48
CA LEU A 27 0.38 4.11 -8.18
C LEU A 27 0.46 2.72 -8.82
N GLU A 28 1.04 2.60 -10.02
CA GLU A 28 1.31 1.31 -10.66
C GLU A 28 2.27 0.46 -9.84
N VAL A 29 3.38 1.03 -9.34
CA VAL A 29 4.32 0.30 -8.49
C VAL A 29 3.63 -0.16 -7.20
N LEU A 30 2.88 0.72 -6.53
CA LEU A 30 2.13 0.35 -5.31
C LEU A 30 1.13 -0.79 -5.56
N LYS A 31 0.37 -0.71 -6.67
CA LYS A 31 -0.53 -1.77 -7.11
C LYS A 31 0.23 -3.10 -7.29
N THR A 32 1.29 -3.11 -8.09
CA THR A 32 2.06 -4.34 -8.38
C THR A 32 2.69 -4.94 -7.12
N ARG A 33 3.15 -4.11 -6.17
CA ARG A 33 3.67 -4.56 -4.87
C ARG A 33 2.60 -5.17 -3.98
N LEU A 34 1.41 -4.56 -3.91
CA LEU A 34 0.26 -5.09 -3.18
C LEU A 34 -0.26 -6.40 -3.79
N GLN A 35 -0.19 -6.53 -5.11
CA GLN A 35 -0.55 -7.75 -5.83
C GLN A 35 0.47 -8.90 -5.62
N SER A 36 1.65 -8.64 -5.08
CA SER A 36 2.71 -9.64 -4.87
C SER A 36 2.46 -10.56 -3.66
N SER A 37 3.05 -11.76 -3.67
CA SER A 37 2.97 -12.77 -2.60
C SER A 37 3.78 -12.40 -1.37
N GLY A 38 4.89 -11.70 -1.58
CA GLY A 38 5.84 -11.35 -0.53
C GLY A 38 5.46 -10.12 0.32
N PHE A 39 4.25 -9.57 0.19
CA PHE A 39 3.79 -8.43 1.01
C PHE A 39 2.68 -8.84 2.00
N THR A 40 2.74 -10.08 2.48
CA THR A 40 1.91 -10.57 3.57
C THR A 40 2.62 -10.22 4.88
N LEU A 41 2.13 -9.22 5.63
CA LEU A 41 2.58 -9.02 7.00
C LEU A 41 2.13 -10.22 7.84
N ARG A 42 2.91 -10.55 8.86
CA ARG A 42 2.62 -11.61 9.84
C ARG A 42 1.14 -11.56 10.28
N PRO A 43 0.51 -12.70 10.61
CA PRO A 43 -0.87 -12.71 11.08
C PRO A 43 -1.01 -11.79 12.29
N VAL A 44 -1.75 -10.69 12.13
CA VAL A 44 -2.20 -9.82 13.22
C VAL A 44 -3.53 -10.41 13.69
N PHE A 45 -3.57 -10.89 14.94
CA PHE A 45 -4.81 -11.32 15.58
C PHE A 45 -5.71 -10.09 15.78
N GLN A 46 -6.74 -9.94 14.94
CA GLN A 46 -7.74 -8.89 15.09
C GLN A 46 -8.95 -9.48 15.85
N VAL A 47 -9.15 -9.02 17.08
CA VAL A 47 -10.34 -9.37 17.89
C VAL A 47 -11.51 -8.53 17.39
N GLN A 48 -12.46 -9.14 16.69
CA GLN A 48 -13.74 -8.50 16.36
C GLN A 48 -14.70 -8.71 17.53
N LEU A 49 -15.08 -7.64 18.23
CA LEU A 49 -16.08 -7.68 19.29
C LEU A 49 -17.46 -7.88 18.66
N GLY A 50 -17.97 -9.11 18.70
CA GLY A 50 -19.30 -9.49 18.24
C GLY A 50 -20.14 -10.01 19.42
N THR A 51 -21.35 -9.50 19.49
CA THR A 51 -22.41 -9.70 20.50
C THR A 51 -22.60 -11.13 21.02
N LEU A 52 -22.98 -11.19 22.31
CA LEU A 52 -23.33 -12.34 23.14
C LEU A 52 -24.20 -13.40 22.43
N SER A 53 -23.58 -14.39 21.77
CA SER A 53 -24.02 -15.79 21.75
C SER A 53 -22.92 -16.67 21.15
N GLY A 54 -22.87 -17.93 21.54
CA GLY A 54 -21.68 -18.79 21.49
C GLY A 54 -21.13 -19.14 20.10
N THR A 55 -19.86 -19.59 20.11
CA THR A 55 -19.05 -20.15 19.01
C THR A 55 -18.34 -19.16 18.07
N GLY A 56 -17.25 -18.57 18.56
CA GLY A 56 -16.26 -17.91 17.71
C GLY A 56 -15.28 -18.93 17.10
N VAL A 57 -15.46 -19.27 15.82
CA VAL A 57 -14.43 -19.97 15.03
C VAL A 57 -13.28 -18.99 14.74
N ILE A 58 -12.12 -19.19 15.36
CA ILE A 58 -10.91 -18.40 15.07
C ILE A 58 -10.35 -18.86 13.71
N ARG A 59 -10.57 -18.06 12.66
CA ARG A 59 -9.82 -18.18 11.40
C ARG A 59 -8.62 -17.23 11.47
N PRO A 60 -7.41 -17.66 11.03
CA PRO A 60 -6.28 -16.73 10.89
C PRO A 60 -6.64 -15.65 9.87
N GLY A 61 -6.90 -14.44 10.36
CA GLY A 61 -7.12 -13.27 9.52
C GLY A 61 -5.79 -12.81 8.94
N THR A 62 -5.64 -12.84 7.61
CA THR A 62 -4.54 -12.18 6.92
C THR A 62 -4.83 -10.69 6.90
N VAL A 63 -4.22 -9.89 7.79
CA VAL A 63 -4.33 -8.43 7.71
C VAL A 63 -3.57 -7.97 6.47
N THR A 64 -4.33 -7.55 5.46
CA THR A 64 -3.77 -6.98 4.25
C THR A 64 -3.18 -5.61 4.58
N PRO A 65 -1.89 -5.37 4.29
CA PRO A 65 -1.30 -4.06 4.52
C PRO A 65 -1.99 -3.02 3.65
N GLY A 66 -2.33 -1.89 4.28
CA GLY A 66 -2.94 -0.76 3.59
C GLY A 66 -1.99 -0.11 2.59
N LEU A 67 -2.55 0.61 1.61
CA LEU A 67 -1.80 1.35 0.60
C LEU A 67 -0.72 2.26 1.20
N LEU A 68 -1.05 3.00 2.27
CA LEU A 68 -0.12 3.91 2.95
C LEU A 68 1.03 3.16 3.63
N GLN A 69 0.78 1.97 4.16
CA GLN A 69 1.81 1.16 4.82
C GLN A 69 2.83 0.64 3.80
N VAL A 70 2.37 0.23 2.62
CA VAL A 70 3.26 -0.18 1.51
C VAL A 70 4.08 1.00 1.02
N LEU A 71 3.44 2.16 0.83
CA LEU A 71 4.11 3.39 0.41
C LEU A 71 5.20 3.80 1.39
N ARG A 72 4.88 3.84 2.70
CA ARG A 72 5.85 4.16 3.75
C ARG A 72 7.03 3.20 3.76
N SER A 73 6.76 1.89 3.66
CA SER A 73 7.80 0.86 3.59
C SER A 73 8.74 1.04 2.39
N ILE A 74 8.21 1.38 1.21
CA ILE A 74 9.03 1.65 0.02
C ILE A 74 9.89 2.90 0.22
N LEU A 75 9.30 3.99 0.72
CA LEU A 75 10.01 5.26 0.94
C LEU A 75 11.13 5.13 1.96
N GLU A 76 10.88 4.44 3.08
CA GLU A 76 11.85 4.24 4.17
C GLU A 76 12.93 3.22 3.80
N LYS A 77 12.57 2.07 3.20
CA LYS A 77 13.51 0.95 2.96
C LYS A 77 14.21 0.99 1.60
N GLU A 78 13.54 1.42 0.54
CA GLU A 78 14.06 1.38 -0.85
C GLU A 78 14.38 2.77 -1.42
N GLY A 79 13.81 3.82 -0.83
CA GLY A 79 13.92 5.22 -1.24
C GLY A 79 12.87 5.68 -2.27
N PRO A 80 12.66 6.99 -2.44
CA PRO A 80 11.60 7.56 -3.29
C PRO A 80 11.75 7.23 -4.78
N ARG A 81 12.99 7.06 -5.26
CA ARG A 81 13.25 6.64 -6.66
C ARG A 81 12.71 5.24 -6.98
N SER A 82 12.43 4.41 -5.98
CA SER A 82 11.84 3.08 -6.19
C SER A 82 10.39 3.13 -6.70
N LEU A 83 9.67 4.24 -6.49
CA LEU A 83 8.30 4.41 -7.02
C LEU A 83 8.24 4.55 -8.56
N PHE A 84 9.38 4.80 -9.20
CA PHE A 84 9.49 4.89 -10.66
C PHE A 84 10.12 3.63 -11.28
N ARG A 85 10.17 2.54 -10.50
CA ARG A 85 10.76 1.28 -10.96
C ARG A 85 9.91 0.64 -12.05
N GLY A 86 10.56 0.15 -13.10
CA GLY A 86 9.88 -0.40 -14.29
C GLY A 86 9.37 0.64 -15.29
N LEU A 87 9.60 1.94 -15.06
CA LEU A 87 9.20 3.00 -16.00
C LEU A 87 9.89 2.84 -17.37
N GLY A 88 11.19 2.52 -17.40
CA GLY A 88 11.93 2.34 -18.67
C GLY A 88 11.28 1.34 -19.64
N PRO A 89 11.08 0.06 -19.26
CA PRO A 89 10.34 -0.91 -20.07
C PRO A 89 8.92 -0.45 -20.44
N ASN A 90 8.23 0.27 -19.55
CA ASN A 90 6.90 0.81 -19.81
C ASN A 90 6.93 1.80 -20.98
N LEU A 91 7.88 2.76 -20.97
CA LEU A 91 8.02 3.77 -22.03
C LEU A 91 8.33 3.15 -23.39
N VAL A 92 9.23 2.17 -23.42
CA VAL A 92 9.57 1.45 -24.66
C VAL A 92 8.38 0.64 -25.20
N GLY A 93 7.53 0.10 -24.33
CA GLY A 93 6.39 -0.74 -24.71
C GLY A 93 5.14 0.00 -25.17
N VAL A 94 4.92 1.25 -24.73
CA VAL A 94 3.65 1.97 -24.94
C VAL A 94 3.36 2.21 -26.43
N ALA A 95 4.31 2.80 -27.17
CA ALA A 95 4.08 3.15 -28.57
C ALA A 95 3.91 1.90 -29.48
N PRO A 96 4.79 0.87 -29.42
CA PRO A 96 4.60 -0.36 -30.19
C PRO A 96 3.31 -1.10 -29.86
N SER A 97 2.93 -1.15 -28.58
CA SER A 97 1.67 -1.77 -28.15
C SER A 97 0.46 -1.11 -28.80
N ARG A 98 0.42 0.24 -28.85
CA ARG A 98 -0.66 0.99 -29.50
C ARG A 98 -0.69 0.77 -31.00
N ALA A 99 0.47 0.81 -31.66
CA ALA A 99 0.57 0.59 -33.10
C ALA A 99 0.04 -0.79 -33.51
N ILE A 100 0.48 -1.84 -32.80
CA ILE A 100 0.02 -3.23 -33.04
C ILE A 100 -1.48 -3.35 -32.79
N TYR A 101 -1.98 -2.77 -31.69
CA TYR A 101 -3.39 -2.82 -31.36
C TYR A 101 -4.26 -2.20 -32.46
N PHE A 102 -3.94 -0.99 -32.92
CA PHE A 102 -4.73 -0.32 -33.96
C PHE A 102 -4.65 -1.04 -35.31
N ALA A 103 -3.47 -1.52 -35.69
CA ALA A 103 -3.29 -2.29 -36.92
C ALA A 103 -4.13 -3.58 -36.90
N ALA A 104 -4.03 -4.36 -35.81
CA ALA A 104 -4.80 -5.59 -35.64
C ALA A 104 -6.31 -5.32 -35.55
N TYR A 105 -6.71 -4.24 -34.87
CA TYR A 105 -8.10 -3.83 -34.76
C TYR A 105 -8.70 -3.46 -36.12
N SER A 106 -8.01 -2.62 -36.90
CA SER A 106 -8.50 -2.20 -38.23
C SER A 106 -8.71 -3.40 -39.14
N LYS A 107 -7.72 -4.31 -39.21
CA LYS A 107 -7.82 -5.50 -40.06
C LYS A 107 -8.90 -6.48 -39.60
N SER A 108 -9.05 -6.66 -38.29
CA SER A 108 -10.11 -7.52 -37.73
C SER A 108 -11.49 -6.94 -37.99
N LYS A 109 -11.62 -5.61 -37.90
CA LYS A 109 -12.90 -4.90 -38.15
C LYS A 109 -13.36 -5.08 -39.59
N GLU A 110 -12.44 -4.97 -40.56
CA GLU A 110 -12.74 -5.26 -41.98
C GLU A 110 -13.30 -6.67 -42.17
N LEU A 111 -12.64 -7.67 -41.57
CA LEU A 111 -13.06 -9.06 -41.66
C LEU A 111 -14.44 -9.31 -41.03
N PHE A 112 -14.68 -8.78 -39.82
CA PHE A 112 -15.93 -9.01 -39.09
C PHE A 112 -17.11 -8.21 -39.65
N ASN A 113 -16.88 -7.05 -40.27
CA ASN A 113 -17.91 -6.33 -41.02
C ASN A 113 -18.45 -7.14 -42.22
N GLY A 114 -17.66 -8.09 -42.75
CA GLY A 114 -18.11 -9.02 -43.79
C GLY A 114 -18.92 -10.21 -43.25
N LEU A 115 -18.89 -10.48 -41.94
CA LEU A 115 -19.52 -11.65 -41.31
C LEU A 115 -20.74 -11.30 -40.45
N PHE A 116 -20.82 -10.07 -39.94
CA PHE A 116 -21.89 -9.57 -39.07
C PHE A 116 -22.47 -8.26 -39.63
N VAL A 117 -23.58 -7.78 -39.05
CA VAL A 117 -24.15 -6.47 -39.39
C VAL A 117 -23.06 -5.38 -39.25
N PRO A 118 -22.78 -4.61 -40.32
CA PRO A 118 -21.71 -3.62 -40.31
C PRO A 118 -21.84 -2.62 -39.16
N ASN A 119 -20.70 -2.30 -38.50
CA ASN A 119 -20.61 -1.38 -37.36
C ASN A 119 -21.53 -1.74 -36.15
N SER A 120 -21.91 -3.00 -36.00
CA SER A 120 -22.64 -3.47 -34.81
C SER A 120 -21.71 -3.68 -33.60
N GLY A 121 -22.28 -3.65 -32.39
CA GLY A 121 -21.54 -3.90 -31.14
C GLY A 121 -20.69 -5.19 -31.13
N PRO A 122 -21.20 -6.34 -31.63
CA PRO A 122 -20.41 -7.57 -31.75
C PRO A 122 -19.17 -7.47 -32.63
N VAL A 123 -19.21 -6.66 -33.70
CA VAL A 123 -18.04 -6.40 -34.56
C VAL A 123 -16.95 -5.69 -33.78
N HIS A 124 -17.31 -4.63 -33.04
CA HIS A 124 -16.38 -3.86 -32.23
C HIS A 124 -15.76 -4.71 -31.10
N MET A 125 -16.57 -5.50 -30.41
CA MET A 125 -16.12 -6.40 -29.34
C MET A 125 -15.17 -7.50 -29.86
N SER A 126 -15.51 -8.13 -30.98
CA SER A 126 -14.69 -9.20 -31.58
C SER A 126 -13.36 -8.66 -32.14
N SER A 127 -13.41 -7.50 -32.80
CA SER A 127 -12.22 -6.82 -33.32
C SER A 127 -11.28 -6.37 -32.19
N ALA A 128 -11.82 -5.83 -31.10
CA ALA A 128 -11.06 -5.47 -29.91
C ALA A 128 -10.44 -6.70 -29.23
N GLY A 129 -11.17 -7.81 -29.17
CA GLY A 129 -10.67 -9.07 -28.63
C GLY A 129 -9.47 -9.63 -29.40
N VAL A 130 -9.55 -9.68 -30.74
CA VAL A 130 -8.44 -10.12 -31.60
C VAL A 130 -7.25 -9.17 -31.49
N ALA A 131 -7.49 -7.85 -31.50
CA ALA A 131 -6.43 -6.86 -31.34
C ALA A 131 -5.70 -6.99 -29.99
N ALA A 132 -6.44 -7.20 -28.89
CA ALA A 132 -5.88 -7.43 -27.57
C ALA A 132 -5.08 -8.74 -27.51
N PHE A 133 -5.56 -9.81 -28.15
CA PHE A 133 -4.85 -11.09 -28.22
C PHE A 133 -3.49 -10.96 -28.94
N VAL A 134 -3.48 -10.35 -30.13
CA VAL A 134 -2.25 -10.13 -30.91
C VAL A 134 -1.26 -9.25 -30.14
N THR A 135 -1.75 -8.14 -29.59
CA THR A 135 -0.92 -7.19 -28.82
C THR A 135 -0.31 -7.85 -27.58
N ASN A 136 -1.11 -8.57 -26.79
CA ASN A 136 -0.62 -9.26 -25.60
C ASN A 136 0.41 -10.34 -25.96
N SER A 137 0.23 -11.06 -27.06
CA SER A 137 1.16 -12.11 -27.50
C SER A 137 2.52 -11.55 -27.91
N LEU A 138 2.54 -10.41 -28.60
CA LEU A 138 3.78 -9.76 -29.06
C LEU A 138 4.47 -8.96 -27.95
N MET A 139 3.71 -8.27 -27.10
CA MET A 139 4.26 -7.36 -26.09
C MET A 139 4.54 -8.02 -24.73
N ASN A 140 4.19 -9.29 -24.52
CA ASN A 140 4.38 -9.96 -23.23
C ASN A 140 5.82 -9.90 -22.68
N PRO A 141 6.90 -10.04 -23.48
CA PRO A 141 8.26 -9.95 -22.97
C PRO A 141 8.57 -8.62 -22.27
N ILE A 142 8.11 -7.49 -22.84
CA ILE A 142 8.32 -6.15 -22.26
C ILE A 142 7.53 -6.02 -20.96
N TRP A 143 6.27 -6.47 -20.94
CA TRP A 143 5.43 -6.43 -19.75
C TRP A 143 5.93 -7.35 -18.63
N MET A 144 6.52 -8.49 -18.98
CA MET A 144 7.15 -9.41 -18.04
C MET A 144 8.35 -8.73 -17.35
N VAL A 145 9.26 -8.12 -18.12
CA VAL A 145 10.41 -7.39 -17.58
C VAL A 145 9.97 -6.20 -16.72
N LYS A 146 8.97 -5.43 -17.16
CA LYS A 146 8.36 -4.35 -16.36
C LYS A 146 7.92 -4.87 -14.99
N THR A 147 7.10 -5.92 -14.97
CA THR A 147 6.54 -6.48 -13.73
C THR A 147 7.64 -7.01 -12.81
N ARG A 148 8.66 -7.71 -13.33
CA ARG A 148 9.77 -8.20 -12.49
C ARG A 148 10.59 -7.07 -11.87
N MET A 149 10.88 -6.02 -12.63
CA MET A 149 11.56 -4.86 -12.08
C MET A 149 10.74 -4.18 -10.98
N GLN A 150 9.41 -4.10 -11.14
CA GLN A 150 8.51 -3.56 -10.13
C GLN A 150 8.39 -4.45 -8.87
N LEU A 151 8.70 -5.75 -8.98
CA LEU A 151 8.67 -6.72 -7.89
C LEU A 151 10.04 -6.91 -7.19
N GLU A 152 11.14 -6.41 -7.76
CA GLU A 152 12.49 -6.47 -7.16
C GLU A 152 12.54 -5.69 -5.85
N LYS A 153 12.77 -6.34 -4.70
CA LYS A 153 12.91 -5.69 -3.39
C LYS A 153 14.39 -5.62 -3.03
N LYS A 154 14.99 -4.44 -3.11
CA LYS A 154 16.41 -4.21 -2.77
C LYS A 154 16.54 -2.99 -1.86
N ALA A 155 17.40 -3.12 -0.85
CA ALA A 155 17.60 -2.09 0.16
C ALA A 155 18.25 -0.83 -0.43
N ARG A 156 18.11 0.30 0.28
CA ARG A 156 18.73 1.58 -0.10
C ARG A 156 20.26 1.41 -0.22
N GLY A 157 20.80 1.68 -1.40
CA GLY A 157 22.24 1.58 -1.70
C GLY A 157 22.64 0.32 -2.49
N GLU A 158 21.78 -0.70 -2.56
CA GLU A 158 22.04 -1.88 -3.38
C GLU A 158 21.87 -1.59 -4.88
N LYS A 159 22.73 -2.19 -5.71
CA LYS A 159 22.66 -2.06 -7.17
C LYS A 159 21.42 -2.75 -7.72
N LYS A 160 20.44 -1.95 -8.13
CA LYS A 160 19.20 -2.41 -8.78
C LYS A 160 19.45 -2.73 -10.25
N MET A 161 18.82 -3.77 -10.79
CA MET A 161 19.10 -4.24 -12.17
C MET A 161 18.52 -3.33 -13.26
N ASN A 162 19.25 -3.00 -14.31
CA ASN A 162 18.65 -2.29 -15.44
C ASN A 162 17.72 -3.21 -16.25
N ALA A 163 16.84 -2.64 -17.08
CA ALA A 163 15.89 -3.42 -17.89
C ALA A 163 16.58 -4.50 -18.74
N LEU A 164 17.69 -4.14 -19.38
CA LEU A 164 18.49 -5.08 -20.16
C LEU A 164 19.14 -6.17 -19.29
N GLN A 165 19.57 -5.83 -18.08
CA GLN A 165 20.13 -6.80 -17.14
C GLN A 165 19.05 -7.78 -16.64
N CYS A 166 17.83 -7.28 -16.37
CA CYS A 166 16.69 -8.11 -16.01
C CYS A 166 16.31 -9.05 -17.15
N ALA A 167 16.21 -8.55 -18.39
CA ALA A 167 15.95 -9.39 -19.56
C ALA A 167 17.03 -10.48 -19.75
N ARG A 168 18.32 -10.11 -19.66
CA ARG A 168 19.43 -11.06 -19.76
C ARG A 168 19.39 -12.11 -18.64
N TYR A 169 19.00 -11.71 -17.44
CA TYR A 169 18.84 -12.62 -16.30
C TYR A 169 17.72 -13.63 -16.56
N VAL A 170 16.53 -13.17 -16.97
CA VAL A 170 15.39 -14.04 -17.32
C VAL A 170 15.77 -15.03 -18.41
N TYR A 171 16.45 -14.57 -19.46
CA TYR A 171 16.91 -15.44 -20.54
C TYR A 171 17.87 -16.52 -20.04
N ARG A 172 18.80 -16.19 -19.14
CA ARG A 172 19.77 -17.15 -18.60
C ARG A 172 19.17 -18.13 -17.60
N THR A 173 18.19 -17.73 -16.78
CA THR A 173 17.63 -18.58 -15.73
C THR A 173 16.40 -19.38 -16.18
N GLU A 174 15.54 -18.80 -17.02
CA GLU A 174 14.25 -19.40 -17.41
C GLU A 174 14.11 -19.61 -18.92
N GLY A 175 15.10 -19.16 -19.71
CA GLY A 175 15.05 -19.23 -21.16
C GLY A 175 13.97 -18.33 -21.77
N VAL A 176 13.66 -18.59 -23.05
CA VAL A 176 12.63 -17.84 -23.80
C VAL A 176 11.24 -18.01 -23.19
N ARG A 177 10.94 -19.18 -22.61
CA ARG A 177 9.64 -19.46 -21.97
C ARG A 177 9.39 -18.58 -20.75
N GLY A 178 10.43 -18.14 -20.04
CA GLY A 178 10.31 -17.20 -18.92
C GLY A 178 9.59 -15.92 -19.31
N PHE A 179 9.92 -15.35 -20.48
CA PHE A 179 9.31 -14.11 -20.99
C PHE A 179 7.81 -14.22 -21.28
N TYR A 180 7.28 -15.44 -21.38
CA TYR A 180 5.87 -15.73 -21.65
C TYR A 180 5.08 -16.14 -20.40
N ARG A 181 5.70 -16.09 -19.21
CA ARG A 181 4.97 -16.29 -17.94
C ARG A 181 3.89 -15.21 -17.73
N GLY A 182 2.72 -15.66 -17.28
CA GLY A 182 1.54 -14.80 -17.10
C GLY A 182 0.76 -14.47 -18.38
N LEU A 183 1.14 -15.02 -19.54
CA LEU A 183 0.41 -14.79 -20.80
C LEU A 183 -1.03 -15.34 -20.75
N THR A 184 -1.25 -16.50 -20.14
CA THR A 184 -2.61 -17.07 -19.96
C THR A 184 -3.52 -16.17 -19.12
N ALA A 185 -2.98 -15.55 -18.06
CA ALA A 185 -3.67 -14.51 -17.30
C ALA A 185 -3.84 -13.20 -18.09
N SER A 186 -2.99 -12.96 -19.09
CA SER A 186 -3.13 -11.84 -20.04
C SER A 186 -4.32 -12.04 -20.97
N TYR A 187 -4.55 -13.27 -21.44
CA TYR A 187 -5.73 -13.61 -22.22
C TYR A 187 -7.02 -13.55 -21.41
N ALA A 188 -7.01 -14.00 -20.14
CA ALA A 188 -8.17 -13.83 -19.26
C ALA A 188 -8.56 -12.35 -19.11
N GLY A 189 -7.59 -11.43 -19.17
CA GLY A 189 -7.83 -9.99 -19.13
C GLY A 189 -8.48 -9.39 -20.37
N ILE A 190 -8.60 -10.12 -21.48
CA ILE A 190 -9.36 -9.65 -22.66
C ILE A 190 -10.84 -9.45 -22.29
N SER A 191 -11.36 -10.23 -21.34
CA SER A 191 -12.72 -10.07 -20.81
C SER A 191 -12.96 -8.68 -20.22
N GLU A 192 -11.96 -8.04 -19.62
CA GLU A 192 -12.06 -6.67 -19.09
C GLU A 192 -12.40 -5.68 -20.19
N THR A 193 -11.77 -5.82 -21.37
CA THR A 193 -12.00 -4.93 -22.51
C THR A 193 -13.43 -5.12 -23.06
N MET A 194 -13.91 -6.35 -23.10
CA MET A 194 -15.28 -6.67 -23.54
C MET A 194 -16.32 -6.08 -22.59
N ILE A 195 -16.15 -6.27 -21.28
CA ILE A 195 -17.06 -5.75 -20.24
C ILE A 195 -17.07 -4.21 -20.27
N CYS A 196 -15.88 -3.59 -20.36
CA CYS A 196 -15.76 -2.13 -20.45
C CYS A 196 -16.47 -1.57 -21.69
N PHE A 197 -16.39 -2.23 -22.83
CA PHE A 197 -17.07 -1.75 -24.04
C PHE A 197 -18.59 -1.83 -23.90
N LEU A 198 -19.11 -2.94 -23.37
CA LEU A 198 -20.56 -3.13 -23.15
C LEU A 198 -21.15 -2.09 -22.20
N ILE A 199 -20.48 -1.84 -21.06
CA ILE A 199 -20.94 -0.84 -20.09
C ILE A 199 -20.83 0.57 -20.69
N TYR A 200 -19.74 0.88 -21.38
CA TYR A 200 -19.54 2.20 -21.99
C TYR A 200 -20.59 2.51 -23.06
N GLU A 201 -20.88 1.56 -23.95
CA GLU A 201 -21.91 1.74 -24.99
C GLU A 201 -23.30 1.94 -24.39
N THR A 202 -23.62 1.24 -23.31
CA THR A 202 -24.89 1.41 -22.60
C THR A 202 -25.00 2.80 -21.97
N LEU A 203 -23.94 3.25 -21.28
CA LEU A 203 -23.89 4.58 -20.66
C LEU A 203 -23.94 5.69 -21.73
N LYS A 204 -23.20 5.53 -22.82
CA LYS A 204 -23.18 6.48 -23.94
C LYS A 204 -24.58 6.63 -24.55
N LYS A 205 -25.32 5.54 -24.76
CA LYS A 205 -26.71 5.59 -25.27
C LYS A 205 -27.65 6.30 -24.31
N ASN A 206 -27.47 6.11 -22.99
CA ASN A 206 -28.29 6.79 -21.99
C ASN A 206 -27.98 8.30 -21.92
N LEU A 207 -26.71 8.68 -22.01
CA LEU A 207 -26.30 10.09 -22.09
C LEU A 207 -26.81 10.77 -23.36
N ALA A 208 -26.75 10.09 -24.51
CA ALA A 208 -27.30 10.59 -25.77
C ALA A 208 -28.83 10.82 -25.71
N LYS A 209 -29.58 9.96 -25.00
CA LYS A 209 -31.02 10.15 -24.76
C LYS A 209 -31.31 11.35 -23.85
N SER A 210 -30.44 11.59 -22.85
CA SER A 210 -30.58 12.74 -21.93
C SER A 210 -30.23 14.08 -22.58
N GLN A 211 -29.45 14.09 -23.67
CA GLN A 211 -29.06 15.30 -24.41
C GLN A 211 -30.16 15.85 -25.33
N PHE A 212 -31.15 15.03 -25.69
CA PHE A 212 -32.31 15.46 -26.49
C PHE A 212 -33.34 16.27 -25.70
N THR A 213 -33.25 16.31 -24.36
CA THR A 213 -34.24 16.93 -23.47
C THR A 213 -33.89 18.33 -22.97
N SER A 214 -32.72 18.88 -23.31
CA SER A 214 -32.27 20.19 -22.79
C SER A 214 -31.88 21.16 -23.91
N PRO A 215 -32.71 22.20 -24.19
CA PRO A 215 -32.36 23.29 -25.08
C PRO A 215 -31.73 24.42 -24.25
N ASN A 216 -30.40 24.62 -24.31
CA ASN A 216 -29.73 25.93 -24.30
C ASN A 216 -28.19 25.81 -24.28
N ASN A 217 -27.55 26.81 -24.92
CA ASN A 217 -26.11 27.14 -25.01
C ASN A 217 -25.12 26.09 -25.56
N GLU A 218 -24.73 26.27 -26.83
CA GLU A 218 -23.82 25.38 -27.59
C GLU A 218 -22.38 25.26 -27.04
N LYS A 219 -21.83 26.31 -26.41
CA LYS A 219 -20.43 26.29 -25.90
C LYS A 219 -20.28 25.59 -24.54
N GLU A 220 -21.29 25.69 -23.67
CA GLU A 220 -21.30 25.02 -22.36
C GLU A 220 -21.65 23.52 -22.49
N LYS A 221 -22.45 23.19 -23.52
CA LYS A 221 -22.80 21.83 -23.91
C LYS A 221 -21.59 20.99 -24.32
N GLY A 222 -20.64 21.54 -25.08
CA GLY A 222 -19.45 20.80 -25.51
C GLY A 222 -18.54 20.31 -24.37
N ALA A 223 -18.30 21.15 -23.35
CA ALA A 223 -17.46 20.80 -22.20
C ALA A 223 -18.16 19.84 -21.23
N SER A 224 -19.45 20.05 -20.97
CA SER A 224 -20.27 19.17 -20.13
C SER A 224 -20.49 17.78 -20.77
N ASP A 225 -20.66 17.73 -22.09
CA ASP A 225 -20.77 16.48 -22.85
C ASP A 225 -19.45 15.69 -22.84
N PHE A 226 -18.33 16.38 -23.02
CA PHE A 226 -17.00 15.79 -22.94
C PHE A 226 -16.70 15.23 -21.54
N LEU A 227 -17.00 16.01 -20.49
CA LEU A 227 -16.86 15.58 -19.11
C LEU A 227 -17.76 14.37 -18.80
N GLY A 228 -19.00 14.37 -19.30
CA GLY A 228 -19.94 13.26 -19.18
C GLY A 228 -19.43 11.98 -19.83
N LEU A 229 -18.87 12.06 -21.05
CA LEU A 229 -18.25 10.93 -21.74
C LEU A 229 -16.98 10.43 -21.03
N MET A 230 -16.17 11.33 -20.48
CA MET A 230 -14.99 10.97 -19.69
C MET A 230 -15.38 10.23 -18.41
N MET A 231 -16.39 10.70 -17.69
CA MET A 231 -16.91 10.06 -16.48
C MET A 231 -17.54 8.71 -16.80
N ALA A 232 -18.28 8.58 -17.90
CA ALA A 232 -18.80 7.31 -18.38
C ALA A 232 -17.69 6.31 -18.74
N ALA A 233 -16.62 6.77 -19.39
CA ALA A 233 -15.46 5.94 -19.71
C ALA A 233 -14.72 5.49 -18.44
N ALA A 234 -14.50 6.40 -17.49
CA ALA A 234 -13.85 6.10 -16.21
C ALA A 234 -14.66 5.10 -15.38
N PHE A 235 -15.97 5.34 -15.25
CA PHE A 235 -16.89 4.47 -14.51
C PHE A 235 -16.99 3.09 -15.15
N SER A 236 -17.21 3.01 -16.47
CA SER A 236 -17.28 1.76 -17.20
C SER A 236 -16.03 0.91 -17.00
N LYS A 237 -14.86 1.52 -17.18
CA LYS A 237 -13.59 0.84 -17.00
C LYS A 237 -13.39 0.46 -15.53
N GLY A 238 -13.87 1.23 -14.57
CA GLY A 238 -13.76 0.93 -13.14
C GLY A 238 -14.55 -0.33 -12.79
N CYS A 239 -15.81 -0.40 -13.22
CA CYS A 239 -16.65 -1.59 -13.08
C CYS A 239 -16.05 -2.82 -13.76
N ALA A 240 -15.55 -2.68 -14.99
CA ALA A 240 -14.91 -3.76 -15.72
C ALA A 240 -13.63 -4.25 -15.01
N SER A 241 -12.78 -3.32 -14.55
CA SER A 241 -11.58 -3.65 -13.77
C SER A 241 -11.95 -4.38 -12.49
N CYS A 242 -13.02 -3.99 -11.77
CA CYS A 242 -13.47 -4.70 -10.57
C CYS A 242 -13.88 -6.14 -10.87
N ILE A 243 -14.67 -6.37 -11.94
CA ILE A 243 -15.16 -7.72 -12.30
C ILE A 243 -14.00 -8.61 -12.76
N ALA A 244 -13.12 -8.08 -13.61
CA ALA A 244 -12.02 -8.84 -14.17
C ALA A 244 -10.79 -8.92 -13.24
N TYR A 245 -10.72 -8.14 -12.15
CA TYR A 245 -9.53 -7.94 -11.34
C TYR A 245 -8.74 -9.21 -10.92
N PRO A 246 -9.38 -10.35 -10.58
CA PRO A 246 -8.66 -11.57 -10.19
C PRO A 246 -7.57 -12.01 -11.19
N HIS A 247 -7.78 -11.76 -12.49
CA HIS A 247 -6.80 -12.11 -13.52
C HIS A 247 -5.49 -11.32 -13.37
N GLU A 248 -5.55 -10.07 -12.89
CA GLU A 248 -4.36 -9.23 -12.72
C GLU A 248 -3.48 -9.73 -11.56
N VAL A 249 -4.10 -10.11 -10.44
CA VAL A 249 -3.37 -10.68 -9.30
C VAL A 249 -2.68 -11.98 -9.73
N ILE A 250 -3.41 -12.89 -10.39
CA ILE A 250 -2.84 -14.14 -10.91
C ILE A 250 -1.68 -13.85 -11.88
N ARG A 251 -1.83 -12.86 -12.77
CA ARG A 251 -0.78 -12.45 -13.72
C ARG A 251 0.48 -11.99 -13.00
N THR A 252 0.35 -11.14 -11.99
CA THR A 252 1.49 -10.63 -11.22
C THR A 252 2.21 -11.75 -10.47
N ARG A 253 1.48 -12.67 -9.83
CA ARG A 253 2.03 -13.84 -9.11
C ARG A 253 2.75 -14.84 -10.03
N LEU A 254 2.24 -15.05 -11.24
CA LEU A 254 2.91 -15.88 -12.25
C LEU A 254 4.24 -15.29 -12.75
N ARG A 255 4.40 -13.96 -12.67
CA ARG A 255 5.60 -13.25 -13.12
C ARG A 255 6.67 -13.09 -12.04
N GLU A 256 6.37 -13.43 -10.79
CA GLU A 256 7.32 -13.42 -9.68
C GLU A 256 8.53 -14.33 -9.93
N GLU A 257 9.67 -13.92 -9.39
CA GLU A 257 10.90 -14.71 -9.39
C GLU A 257 10.79 -15.87 -8.38
N GLY A 258 11.29 -17.05 -8.74
CA GLY A 258 11.19 -18.23 -7.87
C GLY A 258 9.75 -18.69 -7.58
N SER A 259 8.79 -18.24 -8.40
CA SER A 259 7.36 -18.45 -8.16
C SER A 259 6.98 -19.94 -8.12
N LYS A 260 6.25 -20.33 -7.07
CA LYS A 260 5.60 -21.65 -6.95
C LYS A 260 4.43 -21.85 -7.93
N TYR A 261 3.99 -20.78 -8.58
CA TYR A 261 2.83 -20.74 -9.46
C TYR A 261 3.23 -21.10 -10.91
N LYS A 262 2.66 -22.18 -11.47
CA LYS A 262 3.00 -22.65 -12.83
C LYS A 262 1.96 -22.26 -13.88
N TYR A 263 0.67 -22.43 -13.59
CA TYR A 263 -0.43 -22.17 -14.55
C TYR A 263 -1.61 -21.47 -13.89
N PHE A 264 -2.48 -20.85 -14.71
CA PHE A 264 -3.56 -19.95 -14.28
C PHE A 264 -4.47 -20.56 -13.21
N PHE A 265 -5.03 -21.73 -13.47
CA PHE A 265 -5.98 -22.38 -12.56
C PHE A 265 -5.33 -22.90 -11.27
N GLN A 266 -4.12 -23.45 -11.32
CA GLN A 266 -3.37 -23.82 -10.11
C GLN A 266 -3.08 -22.59 -9.26
N THR A 267 -2.70 -21.48 -9.89
CA THR A 267 -2.42 -20.22 -9.21
C THR A 267 -3.67 -19.71 -8.49
N GLY A 268 -4.80 -19.66 -9.18
CA GLY A 268 -6.08 -19.28 -8.58
C GLY A 268 -6.47 -20.19 -7.42
N ARG A 269 -6.41 -21.51 -7.60
CA ARG A 269 -6.70 -22.47 -6.52
C ARG A 269 -5.79 -22.25 -5.31
N LEU A 270 -4.49 -22.06 -5.54
CA LEU A 270 -3.52 -21.91 -4.47
C LEU A 270 -3.73 -20.59 -3.70
N ILE A 271 -4.01 -19.48 -4.40
CA ILE A 271 -4.37 -18.20 -3.77
C ILE A 271 -5.64 -18.35 -2.91
N ALA A 272 -6.68 -18.99 -3.45
CA ALA A 272 -7.95 -19.17 -2.74
C ALA A 272 -7.79 -20.02 -1.46
N VAL A 273 -6.96 -21.07 -1.52
CA VAL A 273 -6.73 -21.99 -0.39
C VAL A 273 -5.80 -21.38 0.65
N GLU A 274 -4.72 -20.72 0.24
CA GLU A 274 -3.69 -20.22 1.18
C GLU A 274 -3.99 -18.83 1.74
N GLU A 275 -4.56 -17.92 0.95
CA GLU A 275 -4.75 -16.50 1.32
C GLU A 275 -6.22 -16.09 1.38
N GLY A 276 -7.14 -16.94 0.92
CA GLY A 276 -8.57 -16.67 0.82
C GLY A 276 -8.97 -15.80 -0.38
N TYR A 277 -10.27 -15.68 -0.62
CA TYR A 277 -10.81 -14.97 -1.80
C TYR A 277 -10.52 -13.46 -1.80
N ALA A 278 -10.30 -12.84 -0.64
CA ALA A 278 -9.94 -11.43 -0.55
C ALA A 278 -8.58 -11.11 -1.20
N ALA A 279 -7.69 -12.11 -1.31
CA ALA A 279 -6.38 -11.94 -1.92
C ALA A 279 -6.45 -11.61 -3.42
N PHE A 280 -7.51 -12.04 -4.12
CA PHE A 280 -7.73 -11.71 -5.53
C PHE A 280 -7.98 -10.23 -5.79
N TYR A 281 -8.30 -9.44 -4.75
CA TYR A 281 -8.59 -8.01 -4.87
C TYR A 281 -7.50 -7.10 -4.31
N ARG A 282 -6.33 -7.66 -3.97
CA ARG A 282 -5.20 -6.87 -3.48
C ARG A 282 -4.69 -5.90 -4.54
N GLY A 283 -4.55 -4.62 -4.17
CA GLY A 283 -4.15 -3.55 -5.09
C GLY A 283 -5.29 -2.93 -5.91
N LEU A 284 -6.56 -3.33 -5.71
CA LEU A 284 -7.67 -2.74 -6.45
C LEU A 284 -7.82 -1.24 -6.17
N ILE A 285 -7.63 -0.82 -4.91
CA ILE A 285 -7.72 0.58 -4.50
C ILE A 285 -6.77 1.49 -5.30
N PRO A 286 -5.42 1.26 -5.33
CA PRO A 286 -4.54 2.09 -6.13
C PRO A 286 -4.83 2.02 -7.64
N GLN A 287 -5.37 0.91 -8.15
CA GLN A 287 -5.83 0.82 -9.54
C GLN A 287 -6.99 1.77 -9.82
N LEU A 288 -7.99 1.83 -8.93
CA LEU A 288 -9.16 2.72 -9.08
C LEU A 288 -8.77 4.19 -8.91
N ILE A 289 -7.93 4.52 -7.93
CA ILE A 289 -7.42 5.89 -7.72
C ILE A 289 -6.67 6.39 -8.96
N ARG A 290 -5.91 5.51 -9.61
CA ARG A 290 -5.14 5.83 -10.81
C ARG A 290 -6.01 6.15 -12.03
N GLN A 291 -7.23 5.64 -12.07
CA GLN A 291 -8.03 5.56 -13.28
C GLN A 291 -8.53 6.90 -13.80
N ILE A 292 -9.06 7.74 -12.91
CA ILE A 292 -9.57 9.07 -13.26
C ILE A 292 -8.42 9.98 -13.74
N PRO A 293 -7.31 10.16 -12.99
CA PRO A 293 -6.18 10.98 -13.44
C PRO A 293 -5.58 10.46 -14.75
N ASN A 294 -5.42 9.14 -14.90
CA ASN A 294 -4.86 8.58 -16.13
C ASN A 294 -5.71 8.89 -17.36
N THR A 295 -7.04 8.86 -17.22
CA THR A 295 -7.97 9.09 -18.33
C THR A 295 -7.97 10.57 -18.72
N ALA A 296 -8.04 11.47 -17.74
CA ALA A 296 -7.93 12.91 -17.96
C ALA A 296 -6.60 13.28 -18.64
N ILE A 297 -5.47 12.82 -18.12
CA ILE A 297 -4.14 13.15 -18.66
C ILE A 297 -3.99 12.67 -20.10
N VAL A 298 -4.36 11.41 -20.39
CA VAL A 298 -4.20 10.85 -21.75
C VAL A 298 -5.07 11.62 -22.75
N LEU A 299 -6.29 11.98 -22.36
CA LEU A 299 -7.22 12.66 -23.25
C LEU A 299 -6.80 14.12 -23.48
N SER A 300 -6.54 14.88 -22.41
CA SER A 300 -6.09 16.28 -22.52
C SER A 300 -4.75 16.40 -23.25
N THR A 301 -3.81 15.48 -23.01
CA THR A 301 -2.51 15.48 -23.72
C THR A 301 -2.69 15.14 -25.19
N TYR A 302 -3.57 14.20 -25.52
CA TYR A 302 -3.86 13.84 -26.90
C TYR A 302 -4.49 15.02 -27.66
N GLU A 303 -5.50 15.67 -27.08
CA GLU A 303 -6.19 16.81 -27.70
C GLU A 303 -5.25 18.01 -27.87
N LEU A 304 -4.44 18.32 -26.86
CA LEU A 304 -3.44 19.38 -26.93
C LEU A 304 -2.43 19.09 -28.05
N LEU A 305 -1.93 17.86 -28.17
CA LEU A 305 -0.99 17.50 -29.24
C LEU A 305 -1.61 17.56 -30.61
N VAL A 306 -2.85 17.08 -30.76
CA VAL A 306 -3.58 17.14 -32.04
C VAL A 306 -3.88 18.59 -32.41
N HIS A 307 -4.19 19.46 -31.45
CA HIS A 307 -4.42 20.88 -31.72
C HIS A 307 -3.13 21.59 -32.15
N LEU A 308 -2.05 21.44 -31.38
CA LEU A 308 -0.75 22.07 -31.66
C LEU A 308 -0.12 21.59 -32.98
N LEU A 309 -0.26 20.30 -33.30
CA LEU A 309 0.31 19.72 -34.53
C LEU A 309 -0.68 19.76 -35.70
N GLY A 310 -1.99 19.84 -35.45
CA GLY A 310 -3.03 20.02 -36.48
C GLY A 310 -3.01 21.41 -37.09
N ASP A 311 -2.67 22.43 -36.29
CA ASP A 311 -2.50 23.82 -36.76
C ASP A 311 -1.18 24.05 -37.52
N SER A 312 -0.29 23.05 -37.58
CA SER A 312 1.00 23.15 -38.29
C SER A 312 0.90 23.07 -39.83
N ASN A 313 -0.24 23.42 -40.41
CA ASN A 313 -0.39 23.70 -41.84
C ASN A 313 0.19 25.07 -42.28
N ILE A 314 0.88 25.80 -41.39
CA ILE A 314 1.53 27.10 -41.71
C ILE A 314 3.06 26.98 -41.94
N ILE A 315 3.67 25.79 -41.78
CA ILE A 315 5.12 25.63 -42.02
C ILE A 315 5.42 24.46 -42.97
N THR A 316 4.79 24.43 -44.15
CA THR A 316 5.36 23.70 -45.29
C THR A 316 5.00 24.40 -46.59
N THR A 317 5.60 25.56 -46.83
CA THR A 317 5.86 26.08 -48.18
C THR A 317 6.99 27.10 -48.08
N THR A 318 8.21 26.59 -47.89
CA THR A 318 9.41 27.08 -48.59
C THR A 318 10.60 26.19 -48.20
N THR A 319 11.18 25.58 -49.23
CA THR A 319 12.58 25.18 -49.37
C THR A 319 13.19 24.22 -48.35
N ALA A 320 13.46 23.02 -48.84
CA ALA A 320 14.59 22.21 -48.45
C ALA A 320 15.89 23.04 -48.47
N GLU A 321 16.64 23.05 -47.36
CA GLU A 321 18.09 22.80 -47.29
C GLU A 321 18.61 23.04 -45.85
N ARG A 322 19.42 22.08 -45.36
CA ARG A 322 20.50 22.23 -44.37
C ARG A 322 20.19 22.90 -43.02
N THR A 323 20.19 22.10 -41.95
CA THR A 323 21.23 22.06 -40.89
C THR A 323 20.72 21.30 -39.66
N CYS A 324 21.53 20.35 -39.20
CA CYS A 324 21.46 19.90 -37.82
C CYS A 324 21.88 21.06 -36.91
N ASP A 325 21.00 21.58 -36.06
CA ASP A 325 21.44 22.24 -34.83
C ASP A 325 20.37 22.31 -33.71
N GLY A 326 20.69 21.68 -32.58
CA GLY A 326 20.57 22.26 -31.23
C GLY A 326 19.23 22.64 -30.60
N THR A 327 18.05 22.53 -31.23
CA THR A 327 16.84 23.23 -30.70
C THR A 327 15.66 22.35 -30.27
N LEU A 328 15.79 21.02 -30.24
CA LEU A 328 14.74 20.13 -29.68
C LEU A 328 14.88 19.89 -28.16
N SER A 329 15.99 20.32 -27.54
CA SER A 329 16.28 20.07 -26.12
C SER A 329 15.65 21.10 -25.17
N GLY A 330 15.30 22.30 -25.64
CA GLY A 330 14.86 23.41 -24.79
C GLY A 330 13.37 23.38 -24.42
N THR A 331 12.51 22.89 -25.32
CA THR A 331 11.05 22.83 -25.11
C THR A 331 10.65 21.68 -24.19
N MET A 332 11.30 20.52 -24.32
CA MET A 332 11.16 19.37 -23.42
C MET A 332 11.57 19.70 -21.97
N LEU A 333 12.65 20.47 -21.77
CA LEU A 333 13.14 20.84 -20.45
C LEU A 333 12.23 21.86 -19.75
N ARG A 334 11.64 22.81 -20.50
CA ARG A 334 10.66 23.78 -19.97
C ARG A 334 9.34 23.12 -19.59
N PHE A 335 8.85 22.15 -20.37
CA PHE A 335 7.65 21.38 -20.02
C PHE A 335 7.84 20.52 -18.76
N LEU A 336 9.01 19.89 -18.60
CA LEU A 336 9.34 19.13 -17.39
C LEU A 336 9.47 20.06 -16.17
N HIS A 337 10.00 21.27 -16.35
CA HIS A 337 10.14 22.27 -15.30
C HIS A 337 8.78 22.84 -14.85
N ILE A 338 7.85 23.11 -15.78
CA ILE A 338 6.49 23.60 -15.49
C ILE A 338 5.68 22.53 -14.73
N LEU A 339 5.85 21.25 -15.07
CA LEU A 339 5.24 20.12 -14.36
C LEU A 339 5.82 19.91 -12.95
N LEU A 340 7.11 20.16 -12.75
CA LEU A 340 7.79 20.08 -11.45
C LEU A 340 7.42 21.27 -10.54
N THR A 341 7.27 22.47 -11.08
CA THR A 341 6.86 23.66 -10.32
C THR A 341 5.36 23.66 -9.99
N GLY A 342 4.52 23.10 -10.87
CA GLY A 342 3.08 22.94 -10.61
C GLY A 342 2.77 21.94 -9.49
N LEU A 343 3.62 20.92 -9.28
CA LEU A 343 3.45 19.93 -8.21
C LEU A 343 3.98 20.39 -6.85
N LEU A 344 4.87 21.38 -6.81
CA LEU A 344 5.41 21.98 -5.59
C LEU A 344 4.64 23.25 -5.14
N GLY A 345 3.89 23.89 -6.04
CA GLY A 345 3.10 25.10 -5.74
C GLY A 345 1.87 24.87 -4.85
N VAL A 346 1.41 23.63 -4.68
CA VAL A 346 0.24 23.30 -3.82
C VAL A 346 0.65 22.99 -2.37
N LEU A 347 1.95 23.07 -2.04
CA LEU A 347 2.47 22.78 -0.70
C LEU A 347 3.08 23.99 0.04
N TRP A 348 2.96 25.23 -0.47
CA TRP A 348 3.64 26.38 0.13
C TRP A 348 2.76 27.57 0.56
N GLU A 349 1.46 27.41 0.79
CA GLU A 349 0.70 28.52 1.42
C GLU A 349 0.05 28.11 2.73
N ARG A 350 0.76 28.39 3.82
CA ARG A 350 0.27 29.26 4.91
C ARG A 350 1.35 29.52 5.95
N VAL A 351 1.14 30.65 6.65
CA VAL A 351 1.71 31.07 7.95
C VAL A 351 2.74 32.20 7.85
N THR A 352 2.25 33.44 7.91
CA THR A 352 2.99 34.55 8.54
C THR A 352 3.03 34.29 10.06
N ALA A 353 4.09 33.64 10.53
CA ALA A 353 4.41 33.52 11.96
C ALA A 353 5.65 34.37 12.26
N PHE A 354 5.68 34.95 13.45
CA PHE A 354 6.86 35.60 14.00
C PHE A 354 7.91 34.53 14.30
N ASP A 355 9.16 34.79 13.95
CA ASP A 355 10.14 33.72 14.05
C ASP A 355 10.82 33.65 15.42
N ARG A 356 11.00 34.75 16.19
CA ARG A 356 11.96 34.76 17.33
C ARG A 356 11.72 35.81 18.44
N ILE A 357 11.96 35.45 19.72
CA ILE A 357 12.07 36.34 20.90
C ILE A 357 13.43 36.16 21.58
N ARG A 358 13.99 37.22 22.19
CA ARG A 358 15.21 37.15 23.01
C ARG A 358 15.16 38.09 24.23
N LEU A 359 15.96 37.76 25.25
CA LEU A 359 16.25 38.64 26.39
C LEU A 359 17.65 39.25 26.26
N VAL A 360 17.76 40.56 26.49
CA VAL A 360 19.01 41.33 26.32
C VAL A 360 19.29 42.16 27.57
N ASP A 361 20.57 42.35 27.92
CA ASP A 361 21.05 43.24 29.00
C ASP A 361 20.56 42.91 30.43
N GLY A 362 20.26 41.64 30.73
CA GLY A 362 19.99 41.18 32.10
C GLY A 362 21.18 40.53 32.80
N ASP A 363 21.07 40.41 34.13
CA ASP A 363 22.11 39.83 35.00
C ASP A 363 22.44 38.36 34.69
N ASN A 364 21.49 37.62 34.12
CA ASN A 364 21.64 36.22 33.75
C ASN A 364 20.82 35.89 32.49
N LYS A 365 20.92 34.65 31.99
CA LYS A 365 20.21 34.21 30.77
C LYS A 365 18.68 34.18 30.90
N CYS A 366 18.17 34.39 32.11
CA CYS A 366 16.76 34.33 32.50
C CYS A 366 16.24 35.67 33.02
N SER A 367 16.97 36.77 32.76
CA SER A 367 16.52 38.13 32.97
C SER A 367 16.93 39.01 31.80
N GLY A 368 16.19 40.08 31.52
CA GLY A 368 16.56 41.07 30.51
C GLY A 368 15.36 41.74 29.81
N ARG A 369 15.67 42.70 28.94
CA ARG A 369 14.73 43.38 28.03
C ARG A 369 14.23 42.44 26.95
N VAL A 370 12.94 42.49 26.63
CA VAL A 370 12.29 41.62 25.65
C VAL A 370 12.36 42.23 24.25
N GLU A 371 12.91 41.49 23.29
CA GLU A 371 12.98 41.88 21.89
C GLU A 371 12.41 40.80 20.96
N VAL A 372 11.68 41.22 19.93
CA VAL A 372 10.99 40.34 18.97
C VAL A 372 11.50 40.56 17.54
N LEU A 373 11.57 39.49 16.74
CA LEU A 373 12.04 39.54 15.35
C LEU A 373 10.87 39.60 14.37
N ARG A 374 10.82 40.63 13.52
CA ARG A 374 9.85 40.78 12.43
C ARG A 374 10.55 41.20 11.14
N HIS A 375 10.23 40.55 10.01
CA HIS A 375 10.84 40.85 8.71
C HIS A 375 12.40 40.90 8.74
N ASN A 376 13.02 39.95 9.46
CA ASN A 376 14.48 39.92 9.71
C ASN A 376 15.07 41.15 10.45
N LYS A 377 14.25 41.94 11.16
CA LYS A 377 14.69 43.05 12.01
C LYS A 377 14.20 42.88 13.45
N TRP A 378 15.10 43.08 14.41
CA TRP A 378 14.76 43.08 15.83
C TRP A 378 14.12 44.41 16.23
N GLY A 379 13.20 44.35 17.18
CA GLY A 379 12.59 45.52 17.79
C GLY A 379 12.00 45.19 19.15
N THR A 380 11.63 46.22 19.89
CA THR A 380 11.30 46.11 21.32
C THR A 380 9.80 46.00 21.57
N VAL A 381 9.43 45.72 22.81
CA VAL A 381 8.05 45.61 23.28
C VAL A 381 7.80 46.71 24.32
N CYS A 382 6.70 47.45 24.18
CA CYS A 382 6.33 48.50 25.13
C CYS A 382 5.72 47.91 26.42
N ASP A 383 6.02 48.52 27.56
CA ASP A 383 5.62 48.07 28.91
C ASP A 383 4.19 48.47 29.31
N HIS A 384 3.47 49.18 28.43
CA HIS A 384 2.06 49.51 28.62
C HIS A 384 1.19 48.25 28.60
N GLY A 385 0.57 47.94 29.74
CA GLY A 385 -0.22 46.72 29.95
C GLY A 385 0.62 45.47 30.19
N TRP A 386 1.93 45.61 30.45
CA TRP A 386 2.82 44.48 30.74
C TRP A 386 2.64 44.00 32.17
N ASP A 387 2.20 42.77 32.40
CA ASP A 387 2.06 42.25 33.76
C ASP A 387 2.64 40.83 33.90
N LEU A 388 2.39 40.20 35.05
CA LEU A 388 2.91 38.86 35.34
C LEU A 388 2.45 37.84 34.29
N ARG A 389 1.29 38.01 33.65
CA ARG A 389 0.79 37.09 32.63
C ARG A 389 1.62 37.14 31.36
N GLU A 390 1.94 38.34 30.87
CA GLU A 390 2.82 38.51 29.72
C GLU A 390 4.25 38.04 30.06
N ALA A 391 4.72 38.35 31.27
CA ALA A 391 6.03 37.92 31.74
C ALA A 391 6.15 36.40 31.88
N ASP A 392 5.11 35.71 32.35
CA ASP A 392 5.05 34.25 32.44
C ASP A 392 5.14 33.61 31.05
N VAL A 393 4.38 34.14 30.07
CA VAL A 393 4.45 33.67 28.69
C VAL A 393 5.87 33.83 28.13
N VAL A 394 6.54 34.97 28.37
CA VAL A 394 7.92 35.17 27.94
C VAL A 394 8.90 34.24 28.66
N CYS A 395 8.82 34.10 29.99
CA CYS A 395 9.71 33.26 30.79
C CYS A 395 9.59 31.77 30.41
N LEU A 396 8.37 31.33 30.11
CA LEU A 396 8.10 30.00 29.58
C LEU A 396 8.60 29.84 28.13
N GLU A 397 8.38 30.85 27.27
CA GLU A 397 8.83 30.85 25.87
C GLU A 397 10.37 30.82 25.76
N VAL A 398 11.09 31.47 26.67
CA VAL A 398 12.57 31.44 26.72
C VAL A 398 13.14 30.25 27.51
N GLY A 399 12.30 29.48 28.21
CA GLY A 399 12.68 28.24 28.90
C GLY A 399 13.33 28.42 30.28
N CYS A 400 12.99 29.51 30.98
CA CYS A 400 13.59 29.89 32.26
C CYS A 400 12.68 29.65 33.48
N GLY A 401 11.66 28.83 33.34
CA GLY A 401 10.67 28.56 34.40
C GLY A 401 9.58 29.65 34.45
N LEU A 402 8.99 29.86 35.62
CA LEU A 402 7.97 30.89 35.84
C LEU A 402 8.58 32.28 35.99
N ALA A 403 7.80 33.32 35.69
CA ALA A 403 8.19 34.69 35.94
C ALA A 403 8.21 34.99 37.43
N GLU A 404 9.32 35.55 37.91
CA GLU A 404 9.41 36.12 39.25
C GLU A 404 8.80 37.53 39.27
N SER A 405 9.03 38.32 38.21
CA SER A 405 8.49 39.67 38.10
C SER A 405 8.52 40.23 36.66
N PRO A 406 7.50 40.99 36.23
CA PRO A 406 7.58 41.85 35.05
C PRO A 406 8.46 43.06 35.36
N VAL A 407 9.21 43.54 34.36
CA VAL A 407 10.10 44.70 34.47
C VAL A 407 9.66 45.80 33.51
N HIS A 408 9.66 47.02 34.01
CA HIS A 408 9.13 48.21 33.34
C HIS A 408 10.21 49.29 33.20
N ARG A 409 9.88 50.35 32.45
CA ARG A 409 10.67 51.59 32.32
C ARG A 409 12.11 51.36 31.86
N ALA A 410 12.31 50.42 30.94
CA ALA A 410 13.62 50.11 30.37
C ALA A 410 14.72 49.89 31.44
N ALA A 411 14.40 49.21 32.54
CA ALA A 411 15.35 49.02 33.65
C ALA A 411 16.62 48.22 33.26
N PHE A 412 16.55 47.42 32.19
CA PHE A 412 17.69 46.74 31.57
C PHE A 412 18.35 47.58 30.46
N GLY A 413 18.09 48.89 30.42
CA GLY A 413 18.51 49.81 29.38
C GLY A 413 17.48 49.96 28.25
N ALA A 414 17.43 51.15 27.66
CA ALA A 414 16.61 51.45 26.50
C ALA A 414 17.14 50.72 25.26
N GLY A 415 16.24 50.10 24.49
CA GLY A 415 16.57 49.47 23.22
C GLY A 415 16.73 50.48 22.09
N SER A 416 16.87 49.96 20.87
CA SER A 416 17.04 50.77 19.66
C SER A 416 16.28 50.16 18.50
N GLY A 417 15.61 50.97 17.69
CA GLY A 417 14.90 50.53 16.48
C GLY A 417 13.39 50.71 16.57
N GLU A 418 12.62 49.87 15.88
CA GLU A 418 11.15 49.95 15.92
C GLU A 418 10.59 49.24 17.17
N ILE A 419 9.57 49.82 17.79
CA ILE A 419 8.78 49.18 18.84
C ILE A 419 7.70 48.34 18.17
N TRP A 420 7.87 47.02 18.13
CA TRP A 420 7.02 46.13 17.33
C TRP A 420 5.66 45.81 17.95
N LEU A 421 5.57 45.85 19.28
CA LEU A 421 4.40 45.44 20.06
C LEU A 421 4.09 46.49 21.12
N GLN A 422 2.82 46.86 21.21
CA GLN A 422 2.27 47.79 22.20
C GLN A 422 0.95 47.19 22.72
N HIS A 423 0.66 47.38 24.01
CA HIS A 423 -0.56 46.85 24.64
C HIS A 423 -0.78 45.36 24.38
N VAL A 424 0.21 44.55 24.74
CA VAL A 424 0.10 43.09 24.67
C VAL A 424 -0.83 42.62 25.80
N GLN A 425 -1.85 41.85 25.46
CA GLN A 425 -2.77 41.26 26.43
C GLN A 425 -2.75 39.74 26.32
N CYS A 426 -2.13 39.10 27.32
CA CYS A 426 -2.06 37.67 27.50
C CYS A 426 -2.98 37.21 28.65
N SER A 427 -3.50 36.00 28.54
CA SER A 427 -4.18 35.26 29.59
C SER A 427 -3.21 34.49 30.50
N GLY A 428 -1.91 34.47 30.17
CA GLY A 428 -0.84 33.79 30.91
C GLY A 428 -0.67 32.31 30.54
N HIS A 429 -1.48 31.81 29.60
CA HIS A 429 -1.50 30.42 29.16
C HIS A 429 -1.12 30.27 27.68
N GLU A 430 -0.79 31.38 27.01
CA GLU A 430 -0.38 31.39 25.62
C GLU A 430 0.98 30.73 25.43
N SER A 431 1.14 30.04 24.30
CA SER A 431 2.38 29.32 23.96
C SER A 431 3.48 30.19 23.34
N SER A 432 3.18 31.45 23.06
CA SER A 432 4.14 32.44 22.59
C SER A 432 3.51 33.81 22.66
N LEU A 433 4.32 34.86 22.84
CA LEU A 433 3.86 36.25 22.88
C LEU A 433 3.09 36.66 21.61
N SER A 434 3.37 36.02 20.46
CA SER A 434 2.67 36.25 19.20
C SER A 434 1.21 35.84 19.16
N ARG A 435 0.78 35.01 20.11
CA ARG A 435 -0.60 34.51 20.22
C ARG A 435 -1.43 35.31 21.21
N CYS A 436 -0.81 36.24 21.92
CA CYS A 436 -1.52 37.18 22.77
C CYS A 436 -2.26 38.21 21.89
N GLY A 437 -3.33 38.79 22.41
CA GLY A 437 -4.03 39.87 21.73
C GLY A 437 -3.10 41.09 21.62
N VAL A 438 -2.97 41.66 20.42
CA VAL A 438 -2.20 42.88 20.19
C VAL A 438 -3.10 43.91 19.54
N VAL A 439 -3.18 45.11 20.11
CA VAL A 439 -3.90 46.23 19.49
C VAL A 439 -2.94 46.90 18.48
N LEU A 440 -3.22 46.73 17.18
CA LEU A 440 -2.36 47.20 16.09
C LEU A 440 -2.56 48.67 15.68
N HIS A 441 -3.25 49.48 16.49
CA HIS A 441 -3.39 50.91 16.22
C HIS A 441 -2.44 51.74 17.09
N SER A 442 -1.62 52.54 16.40
CA SER A 442 -0.60 53.45 16.90
C SER A 442 -1.15 54.45 17.91
N ASN A 443 -0.79 54.28 19.18
CA ASN A 443 -0.74 55.41 20.11
C ASN A 443 0.68 56.03 20.00
N PRO A 444 0.83 57.35 19.80
CA PRO A 444 2.14 57.97 19.56
C PRO A 444 3.07 58.06 20.79
N ASP A 445 2.70 57.50 21.95
CA ASP A 445 3.37 57.81 23.23
C ASP A 445 4.36 56.76 23.77
N CYS A 446 4.54 55.60 23.13
CA CYS A 446 5.58 54.64 23.58
C CYS A 446 6.95 55.08 23.06
N THR A 447 7.89 55.33 23.97
CA THR A 447 9.31 55.55 23.66
C THR A 447 10.16 54.39 24.17
N HIS A 448 11.46 54.34 23.84
CA HIS A 448 12.35 53.32 24.38
C HIS A 448 12.59 53.44 25.90
N GLU A 449 12.13 54.52 26.55
CA GLU A 449 12.05 54.58 28.01
C GLU A 449 10.99 53.62 28.58
N ASN A 450 10.07 53.14 27.73
CA ASN A 450 8.99 52.21 28.07
C ASN A 450 9.28 50.77 27.62
N ASP A 451 10.53 50.40 27.34
CA ASP A 451 10.82 49.03 26.91
C ASP A 451 10.60 48.02 28.06
N ALA A 452 9.88 46.94 27.76
CA ALA A 452 9.51 45.89 28.70
C ALA A 452 10.64 44.87 28.92
N GLY A 453 10.72 44.33 30.14
CA GLY A 453 11.65 43.27 30.53
C GLY A 453 11.01 42.20 31.41
N VAL A 454 11.75 41.13 31.70
CA VAL A 454 11.32 40.04 32.59
C VAL A 454 12.46 39.52 33.47
N LYS A 455 12.10 38.87 34.58
CA LYS A 455 12.99 38.08 35.44
C LYS A 455 12.33 36.75 35.79
N CYS A 456 13.03 35.62 35.60
CA CYS A 456 12.49 34.27 35.74
C CYS A 456 13.26 33.39 36.76
N SER A 457 12.64 32.32 37.26
CA SER A 457 13.10 31.52 38.42
C SER A 457 14.29 30.55 38.20
N GLY A 458 14.46 29.98 37.00
CA GLY A 458 15.64 29.19 36.64
C GLY A 458 15.75 27.72 37.11
N THR A 459 14.71 27.10 37.72
CA THR A 459 14.73 25.65 38.11
C THR A 459 13.49 24.85 37.66
N LEU A 460 13.65 23.54 37.36
CA LEU A 460 12.59 22.62 36.88
C LEU A 460 12.20 21.56 37.94
N LEU A 461 10.91 21.20 38.04
CA LEU A 461 10.34 20.26 39.05
C LEU A 461 10.66 18.76 38.79
N MET A 462 10.64 17.89 39.83
CA MET A 462 10.83 16.42 39.68
C MET A 462 9.51 15.67 39.34
N PRO A 463 9.51 14.69 38.40
CA PRO A 463 8.32 13.88 38.06
C PRO A 463 8.14 12.63 38.95
N THR A 464 6.91 12.12 39.01
CA THR A 464 6.53 10.88 39.73
C THR A 464 6.15 9.78 38.74
N LEU A 465 6.67 8.56 38.93
CA LEU A 465 6.41 7.38 38.09
C LEU A 465 5.55 6.34 38.84
N SER A 466 4.45 5.90 38.24
CA SER A 466 3.58 4.84 38.76
C SER A 466 3.30 3.76 37.71
N LEU A 467 3.08 2.52 38.15
CA LEU A 467 2.77 1.39 37.28
C LEU A 467 1.25 1.29 37.11
N LEU A 468 0.75 1.40 35.88
CA LEU A 468 -0.68 1.23 35.57
C LEU A 468 -1.05 -0.24 35.33
N SER A 469 -0.05 -1.10 35.04
CA SER A 469 -0.24 -2.53 34.86
C SER A 469 -0.49 -3.25 36.21
N PRO A 470 -1.41 -4.23 36.27
CA PRO A 470 -1.79 -4.90 37.53
C PRO A 470 -0.75 -5.87 38.10
N HIS A 471 0.33 -6.17 37.36
CA HIS A 471 1.35 -7.14 37.74
C HIS A 471 2.74 -6.60 37.41
N THR A 472 3.79 -7.19 37.98
CA THR A 472 5.20 -6.84 37.72
C THR A 472 5.96 -7.90 36.89
N VAL A 473 5.28 -9.00 36.54
CA VAL A 473 5.83 -10.13 35.76
C VAL A 473 5.07 -10.28 34.44
N PHE A 474 5.80 -10.24 33.33
CA PHE A 474 5.27 -10.19 31.98
C PHE A 474 5.81 -11.31 31.10
N SER A 475 5.06 -11.67 30.07
CA SER A 475 5.52 -12.56 28.99
C SER A 475 5.96 -11.76 27.76
N PRO A 476 6.87 -12.29 26.92
CA PRO A 476 7.29 -11.58 25.72
C PRO A 476 6.10 -11.24 24.79
N GLY A 477 6.06 -10.01 24.31
CA GLY A 477 4.95 -9.48 23.50
C GLY A 477 3.84 -8.78 24.29
N GLU A 478 3.83 -8.83 25.63
CA GLU A 478 2.92 -8.02 26.44
C GLU A 478 3.35 -6.55 26.47
N ALA A 479 2.38 -5.66 26.73
CA ALA A 479 2.62 -4.24 26.89
C ALA A 479 2.60 -3.83 28.37
N VAL A 480 3.59 -3.06 28.81
CA VAL A 480 3.64 -2.47 30.15
C VAL A 480 3.37 -0.99 30.08
N ARG A 481 2.49 -0.52 30.95
CA ARG A 481 2.04 0.86 30.97
C ARG A 481 2.47 1.53 32.25
N PHE A 482 3.19 2.63 32.11
CA PHE A 482 3.62 3.50 33.19
C PHE A 482 2.88 4.83 33.09
N SER A 483 2.60 5.47 34.21
CA SER A 483 2.14 6.86 34.27
C SER A 483 3.24 7.73 34.85
N CYS A 484 3.59 8.80 34.15
CA CYS A 484 4.59 9.77 34.62
C CYS A 484 3.94 11.17 34.72
N SER A 485 3.91 11.76 35.91
CA SER A 485 3.18 13.02 36.17
C SER A 485 4.01 14.07 36.94
N VAL A 486 3.64 15.35 36.78
CA VAL A 486 4.26 16.54 37.42
C VAL A 486 3.14 17.44 37.99
N LEU A 487 3.37 18.09 39.13
CA LEU A 487 2.33 18.75 39.94
C LEU A 487 1.86 20.16 39.51
N LEU A 488 2.38 20.80 38.44
CA LEU A 488 1.97 22.16 38.00
C LEU A 488 2.09 22.33 36.46
N GLY A 489 1.21 23.14 35.87
CA GLY A 489 0.88 23.19 34.43
C GLY A 489 1.91 23.86 33.51
N HIS A 490 2.06 23.24 32.32
CA HIS A 490 2.64 23.69 31.03
C HIS A 490 4.03 24.36 31.04
N HIS A 491 5.12 23.83 30.45
CA HIS A 491 5.32 23.19 29.14
C HIS A 491 6.33 22.01 29.17
N PRO A 492 5.92 20.77 29.49
CA PRO A 492 6.73 19.60 29.18
C PRO A 492 6.52 19.19 27.71
N SER A 493 7.57 19.28 26.89
CA SER A 493 7.48 18.98 25.45
C SER A 493 7.63 17.50 25.11
N ASP A 494 8.43 16.77 25.89
CA ASP A 494 8.76 15.37 25.64
C ASP A 494 8.99 14.66 27.00
N PHE A 495 8.20 13.64 27.34
CA PHE A 495 8.45 12.74 28.47
C PHE A 495 9.22 11.51 28.00
N HIS A 496 10.21 11.10 28.78
CA HIS A 496 11.14 10.03 28.44
C HIS A 496 11.21 8.98 29.53
N LEU A 497 11.01 7.72 29.16
CA LEU A 497 11.22 6.56 30.02
C LEU A 497 12.64 6.02 29.84
N TYR A 498 13.38 5.83 30.92
CA TYR A 498 14.73 5.29 30.94
C TYR A 498 14.77 3.95 31.69
N LYS A 499 15.61 3.03 31.20
CA LYS A 499 16.00 1.83 31.95
C LYS A 499 17.33 2.09 32.64
N HIS A 500 17.44 1.68 33.89
CA HIS A 500 18.67 1.79 34.68
C HIS A 500 19.84 1.10 33.94
N GLY A 501 20.96 1.81 33.79
CA GLY A 501 22.13 1.35 33.02
C GLY A 501 22.08 1.65 31.51
N VAL A 502 21.00 2.22 30.98
CA VAL A 502 20.86 2.61 29.57
C VAL A 502 20.71 4.13 29.45
N SER A 503 21.60 4.77 28.70
CA SER A 503 21.62 6.24 28.55
C SER A 503 20.61 6.79 27.54
N THR A 504 20.05 5.94 26.68
CA THR A 504 19.02 6.30 25.70
C THR A 504 17.61 6.07 26.23
N PRO A 505 16.64 6.97 25.95
CA PRO A 505 15.26 6.77 26.36
C PRO A 505 14.60 5.65 25.56
N LEU A 506 13.88 4.76 26.23
CA LEU A 506 13.16 3.63 25.63
C LEU A 506 11.82 4.05 25.01
N VAL A 507 11.12 4.97 25.67
CA VAL A 507 9.86 5.54 25.19
C VAL A 507 9.95 7.05 25.29
N THR A 508 9.52 7.73 24.24
CA THR A 508 9.38 9.19 24.24
C THR A 508 7.96 9.53 23.82
N GLN A 509 7.22 10.21 24.68
CA GLN A 509 5.85 10.63 24.40
C GLN A 509 5.76 12.15 24.48
N ARG A 510 5.22 12.76 23.42
CA ARG A 510 4.90 14.18 23.39
C ARG A 510 3.55 14.40 24.04
N VAL A 511 3.43 15.49 24.79
CA VAL A 511 2.21 15.84 25.50
C VAL A 511 1.73 17.19 25.00
N ASP A 512 0.46 17.26 24.60
CA ASP A 512 -0.19 18.51 24.22
C ASP A 512 -0.51 19.36 25.47
N GLN A 513 -0.70 20.67 25.28
CA GLN A 513 -0.72 21.74 26.28
C GLN A 513 -1.88 21.68 27.30
N SER A 514 -2.39 20.50 27.71
CA SER A 514 -3.47 20.37 28.71
C SER A 514 -3.32 19.20 29.71
N GLN A 515 -2.26 18.39 29.66
CA GLN A 515 -2.10 17.21 30.55
C GLN A 515 -0.96 17.36 31.57
N THR A 516 -1.23 17.00 32.83
CA THR A 516 -0.28 17.00 33.96
C THR A 516 0.50 15.69 34.11
N GLY A 517 0.18 14.68 33.31
CA GLY A 517 0.88 13.41 33.26
C GLY A 517 0.61 12.65 31.97
N VAL A 518 1.46 11.67 31.68
CA VAL A 518 1.44 10.91 30.44
C VAL A 518 1.57 9.42 30.67
N GLU A 519 0.83 8.66 29.87
CA GLU A 519 0.95 7.21 29.80
C GLU A 519 2.10 6.83 28.85
N LEU A 520 3.12 6.19 29.40
CA LEU A 520 4.28 5.67 28.67
C LEU A 520 4.10 4.16 28.54
N THR A 521 3.88 3.69 27.30
CA THR A 521 3.66 2.26 27.02
C THR A 521 4.91 1.64 26.38
N LEU A 522 5.46 0.62 27.02
CA LEU A 522 6.42 -0.30 26.41
C LEU A 522 5.62 -1.43 25.76
N SER A 523 5.50 -1.37 24.43
CA SER A 523 4.91 -2.44 23.61
C SER A 523 5.95 -3.51 23.29
N ASP A 524 5.51 -4.74 23.09
CA ASP A 524 6.35 -5.86 22.66
C ASP A 524 7.57 -6.10 23.57
N ILE A 525 7.31 -6.35 24.86
CA ILE A 525 8.38 -6.64 25.81
C ILE A 525 9.13 -7.92 25.44
N GLU A 526 10.43 -7.93 25.74
CA GLU A 526 11.35 -9.03 25.48
C GLU A 526 12.22 -9.24 26.73
N THR A 527 12.96 -10.35 26.80
CA THR A 527 13.76 -10.72 27.99
C THR A 527 14.79 -9.66 28.37
N PHE A 528 15.36 -8.93 27.39
CA PHE A 528 16.29 -7.84 27.64
C PHE A 528 15.64 -6.59 28.26
N HIS A 529 14.31 -6.48 28.27
CA HIS A 529 13.59 -5.39 28.95
C HIS A 529 13.47 -5.62 30.47
N GLN A 530 13.91 -6.77 31.00
CA GLN A 530 13.98 -6.97 32.45
C GLN A 530 14.90 -5.93 33.14
N GLY A 531 14.42 -5.29 34.21
CA GLY A 531 15.20 -4.31 34.98
C GLY A 531 14.39 -3.21 35.66
N SER A 532 15.07 -2.15 36.06
CA SER A 532 14.51 -0.99 36.77
C SER A 532 14.30 0.21 35.83
N TYR A 533 13.20 0.94 36.00
CA TYR A 533 12.74 2.01 35.10
C TYR A 533 12.52 3.32 35.84
N SER A 534 12.92 4.46 35.24
CA SER A 534 12.70 5.82 35.75
C SER A 534 12.23 6.76 34.63
N CYS A 535 11.57 7.87 34.96
CA CYS A 535 11.06 8.84 34.01
C CYS A 535 11.74 10.22 34.18
N ARG A 536 11.87 10.95 33.07
CA ARG A 536 12.29 12.36 33.02
C ARG A 536 11.46 13.10 31.98
N TYR A 537 11.24 14.39 32.14
CA TYR A 537 10.68 15.21 31.07
C TYR A 537 11.71 16.24 30.60
N ARG A 538 11.56 16.69 29.36
CA ARG A 538 12.41 17.72 28.76
C ARG A 538 11.56 18.87 28.27
N ILE A 539 12.13 20.06 28.44
CA ILE A 539 11.58 21.31 27.93
C ILE A 539 12.50 21.79 26.83
N ARG A 540 11.92 22.12 25.67
CA ARG A 540 12.65 22.77 24.58
C ARG A 540 12.80 24.25 24.92
N GLY A 541 14.04 24.68 25.14
CA GLY A 541 14.37 26.09 25.10
C GLY A 541 14.44 26.59 23.65
N PHE A 542 14.62 27.90 23.50
CA PHE A 542 14.53 28.61 22.23
C PHE A 542 15.73 28.40 21.27
N SER A 543 16.79 27.67 21.66
CA SER A 543 17.87 27.25 20.76
C SER A 543 17.81 25.74 20.50
N PRO A 544 17.96 25.25 19.24
CA PRO A 544 17.99 23.81 18.94
C PRO A 544 19.14 23.05 19.64
N SER A 545 20.05 23.77 20.32
CA SER A 545 21.14 23.20 21.13
C SER A 545 20.94 23.26 22.65
N GLN A 546 19.85 23.87 23.17
CA GLN A 546 19.58 23.97 24.62
C GLN A 546 18.34 23.17 25.01
N LEU A 547 18.57 21.93 25.41
CA LEU A 547 17.55 21.00 25.87
C LEU A 547 17.69 20.83 27.37
N HIS A 548 16.73 21.35 28.15
CA HIS A 548 16.75 21.25 29.60
C HIS A 548 16.01 19.99 30.05
N SER A 549 16.66 19.16 30.86
CA SER A 549 16.12 17.89 31.37
C SER A 549 15.78 18.00 32.85
N SER A 550 14.62 17.49 33.23
CA SER A 550 14.27 17.30 34.63
C SER A 550 15.20 16.28 35.31
N PRO A 551 15.31 16.31 36.64
CA PRO A 551 15.85 15.21 37.42
C PRO A 551 15.03 13.90 37.24
N PRO A 552 15.60 12.71 37.53
CA PRO A 552 14.90 11.42 37.44
C PRO A 552 13.82 11.23 38.52
N SER A 553 12.73 10.54 38.15
CA SER A 553 11.69 10.08 39.08
C SER A 553 12.15 8.93 39.99
N ASN A 554 11.23 8.42 40.84
CA ASN A 554 11.34 7.11 41.48
C ASN A 554 11.44 5.96 40.46
N SER A 555 11.91 4.79 40.92
CA SER A 555 12.20 3.63 40.07
C SER A 555 11.22 2.45 40.25
N ILE A 556 10.84 1.78 39.14
CA ILE A 556 9.95 0.60 39.13
C ILE A 556 10.64 -0.61 38.46
N ASN A 557 10.55 -1.79 39.07
CA ASN A 557 11.17 -3.03 38.56
C ASN A 557 10.16 -3.93 37.83
N ILE A 558 10.55 -4.47 36.68
CA ILE A 558 9.77 -5.46 35.92
C ILE A 558 10.58 -6.73 35.63
N THR A 559 9.90 -7.87 35.60
CA THR A 559 10.48 -9.19 35.27
C THR A 559 9.81 -9.77 34.03
N VAL A 560 10.59 -10.37 33.12
CA VAL A 560 10.07 -10.94 31.87
C VAL A 560 10.41 -12.43 31.83
N VAL A 561 9.39 -13.28 31.63
CA VAL A 561 9.54 -14.75 31.62
C VAL A 561 9.24 -15.28 30.23
N GLU A 562 10.26 -15.80 29.53
CA GLU A 562 10.11 -16.54 28.28
C GLU A 562 10.25 -18.05 28.54
N LEU A 563 9.22 -18.82 28.17
CA LEU A 563 9.27 -20.28 28.21
C LEU A 563 9.69 -20.82 26.84
N LEU A 564 10.81 -21.55 26.80
CA LEU A 564 11.27 -22.21 25.58
C LEU A 564 10.26 -23.24 25.06
N THR A 565 10.17 -23.37 23.73
CA THR A 565 9.38 -24.42 23.09
C THR A 565 9.95 -25.79 23.44
N PRO A 566 9.16 -26.69 24.04
CA PRO A 566 9.62 -28.03 24.32
C PRO A 566 9.88 -28.78 23.01
N GLN A 567 11.00 -29.51 22.97
CA GLN A 567 11.29 -30.47 21.92
C GLN A 567 10.60 -31.78 22.23
N HIS A 568 10.30 -32.56 21.19
CA HIS A 568 9.75 -33.88 21.35
C HIS A 568 10.41 -34.86 20.39
N TRP A 569 10.45 -36.11 20.82
CA TRP A 569 10.84 -37.24 20.01
C TRP A 569 10.00 -38.44 20.42
N TYR A 570 9.83 -39.40 19.53
CA TYR A 570 9.09 -40.62 19.81
C TYR A 570 9.95 -41.82 19.43
N ASN A 571 9.84 -42.89 20.20
CA ASN A 571 10.53 -44.13 19.93
C ASN A 571 9.50 -45.20 19.57
N THR A 572 9.68 -45.83 18.42
CA THR A 572 8.91 -47.02 17.99
C THR A 572 9.80 -48.25 18.15
N SER A 573 9.22 -49.35 18.60
CA SER A 573 9.94 -50.64 18.65
C SER A 573 10.27 -51.10 17.22
N THR A 574 11.52 -50.86 16.82
CA THR A 574 12.36 -51.54 15.80
C THR A 574 11.85 -51.88 14.39
N GLU A 575 10.61 -51.63 13.95
CA GLU A 575 10.20 -52.05 12.59
C GLU A 575 9.33 -51.07 11.77
N ALA A 576 9.25 -49.78 12.11
CA ALA A 576 8.42 -48.83 11.34
C ALA A 576 9.20 -47.61 10.80
N PRO A 577 9.03 -47.23 9.52
CA PRO A 577 9.58 -45.99 8.97
C PRO A 577 8.92 -44.78 9.64
N THR A 578 9.69 -43.68 9.71
CA THR A 578 9.32 -42.38 10.28
C THR A 578 7.85 -42.01 10.04
N GLY A 579 7.06 -41.90 11.12
CA GLY A 579 5.68 -41.43 11.16
C GLY A 579 4.58 -42.50 11.18
N GLY A 580 4.91 -43.79 11.02
CA GLY A 580 3.94 -44.89 11.06
C GLY A 580 4.04 -45.73 12.34
N VAL A 581 2.91 -46.00 13.00
CA VAL A 581 2.82 -46.97 14.09
C VAL A 581 1.89 -48.09 13.65
N ILE A 582 2.33 -49.34 13.76
CA ILE A 582 1.50 -50.51 13.44
C ILE A 582 0.48 -50.68 14.56
N LYS A 583 -0.80 -50.84 14.19
CA LYS A 583 -1.88 -51.09 15.15
C LYS A 583 -1.52 -52.28 16.07
N GLY A 584 -1.68 -52.09 17.38
CA GLY A 584 -1.34 -53.09 18.39
C GLY A 584 0.05 -52.95 19.02
N HIS A 585 1.00 -52.22 18.41
CA HIS A 585 2.34 -52.01 18.97
C HIS A 585 2.38 -50.85 19.99
N SER A 586 3.35 -50.87 20.90
CA SER A 586 3.57 -49.79 21.87
C SER A 586 4.45 -48.69 21.29
N PHE A 587 4.21 -47.44 21.70
CA PHE A 587 5.06 -46.31 21.35
C PHE A 587 5.08 -45.28 22.48
N ASN A 588 6.20 -44.56 22.58
CA ASN A 588 6.42 -43.57 23.63
C ASN A 588 6.71 -42.20 23.02
N ILE A 589 6.11 -41.15 23.60
CA ILE A 589 6.37 -39.75 23.22
C ILE A 589 7.07 -39.06 24.38
N THR A 590 8.27 -38.57 24.17
CA THR A 590 9.03 -37.83 25.19
C THR A 590 9.02 -36.34 24.85
N CYS A 591 8.60 -35.49 25.80
CA CYS A 591 8.71 -34.04 25.73
C CYS A 591 9.87 -33.57 26.61
N SER A 592 10.72 -32.68 26.12
CA SER A 592 11.88 -32.14 26.87
C SER A 592 12.04 -30.64 26.69
N THR A 593 12.54 -29.94 27.72
CA THR A 593 12.88 -28.51 27.68
C THR A 593 14.30 -28.27 28.19
N LEU A 594 14.99 -27.27 27.62
CA LEU A 594 16.35 -26.87 28.02
C LEU A 594 16.38 -26.05 29.32
N GLN A 595 15.30 -25.34 29.63
CA GLN A 595 15.21 -24.43 30.77
C GLN A 595 14.04 -24.85 31.66
N GLN A 596 14.33 -25.22 32.91
CA GLN A 596 13.35 -25.70 33.88
C GLN A 596 13.01 -24.60 34.89
N TYR A 597 11.72 -24.41 35.13
CA TYR A 597 11.22 -23.60 36.23
C TYR A 597 10.65 -24.54 37.32
N PRO A 598 10.97 -24.33 38.61
CA PRO A 598 10.44 -25.15 39.69
C PRO A 598 8.91 -25.16 39.70
N GLY A 599 8.28 -26.33 39.90
CA GLY A 599 6.82 -26.45 39.95
C GLY A 599 6.11 -26.48 38.58
N GLY A 600 6.85 -26.67 37.47
CA GLY A 600 6.26 -26.82 36.14
C GLY A 600 5.63 -28.18 35.86
N SER A 601 4.82 -28.28 34.80
CA SER A 601 4.23 -29.52 34.28
C SER A 601 4.27 -29.56 32.75
N PHE A 602 4.50 -30.73 32.17
CA PHE A 602 4.38 -30.97 30.73
C PHE A 602 2.96 -31.43 30.40
N GLN A 603 2.37 -30.86 29.36
CA GLN A 603 1.08 -31.28 28.81
C GLN A 603 1.25 -31.79 27.38
N LEU A 604 0.78 -33.01 27.13
CA LEU A 604 0.69 -33.60 25.80
C LEU A 604 -0.74 -33.42 25.27
N ARG A 605 -0.88 -32.72 24.15
CA ARG A 605 -2.16 -32.45 23.49
C ARG A 605 -2.24 -33.26 22.20
N LEU A 606 -3.25 -34.11 22.09
CA LEU A 606 -3.60 -34.87 20.88
C LEU A 606 -4.78 -34.21 20.16
N ILE A 607 -4.59 -33.84 18.90
CA ILE A 607 -5.63 -33.35 18.00
C ILE A 607 -5.99 -34.45 17.00
N ARG A 608 -7.25 -34.91 17.04
CA ARG A 608 -7.81 -35.92 16.14
C ARG A 608 -9.11 -35.40 15.50
N SER A 609 -9.63 -36.14 14.51
CA SER A 609 -10.88 -35.78 13.81
C SER A 609 -12.10 -35.64 14.75
N ASN A 610 -12.12 -36.42 15.83
CA ASN A 610 -13.21 -36.45 16.83
C ASN A 610 -12.86 -35.73 18.15
N GLY A 611 -12.19 -34.58 18.08
CA GLY A 611 -11.91 -33.71 19.24
C GLY A 611 -10.46 -33.73 19.74
N THR A 612 -10.22 -33.18 20.93
CA THR A 612 -8.86 -33.02 21.50
C THR A 612 -8.72 -33.70 22.86
N VAL A 613 -7.65 -34.46 23.05
CA VAL A 613 -7.32 -35.11 24.33
C VAL A 613 -6.08 -34.47 24.94
N ARG A 614 -6.03 -34.33 26.26
CA ARG A 614 -4.89 -33.74 26.99
C ARG A 614 -4.43 -34.67 28.10
N GLN A 615 -3.14 -34.88 28.22
CA GLN A 615 -2.50 -35.57 29.33
C GLN A 615 -1.47 -34.63 29.96
N SER A 616 -1.32 -34.64 31.29
CA SER A 616 -0.37 -33.79 31.99
C SER A 616 0.46 -34.57 33.00
N LEU A 617 1.76 -34.32 33.02
CA LEU A 617 2.70 -34.92 33.95
C LEU A 617 3.57 -33.82 34.60
N PRO A 618 3.89 -33.93 35.90
CA PRO A 618 4.74 -32.96 36.58
C PRO A 618 6.18 -33.00 36.02
N ALA A 619 6.80 -31.84 35.88
CA ALA A 619 8.16 -31.72 35.35
C ALA A 619 9.20 -31.85 36.47
N LEU A 620 9.33 -33.05 37.03
CA LEU A 620 10.34 -33.39 38.04
C LEU A 620 11.76 -33.38 37.46
N THR A 621 11.87 -33.70 36.18
CA THR A 621 13.09 -33.74 35.37
C THR A 621 12.92 -32.86 34.12
N PRO A 622 14.00 -32.48 33.41
CA PRO A 622 13.92 -31.68 32.18
C PRO A 622 13.21 -32.38 31.00
N SER A 623 12.90 -33.68 31.13
CA SER A 623 12.17 -34.47 30.14
C SER A 623 11.18 -35.43 30.79
N VAL A 624 9.99 -35.55 30.20
CA VAL A 624 8.91 -36.46 30.64
C VAL A 624 8.43 -37.30 29.46
N THR A 625 8.23 -38.60 29.69
CA THR A 625 7.78 -39.56 28.67
C THR A 625 6.33 -39.98 28.90
N PHE A 626 5.50 -39.86 27.87
CA PHE A 626 4.12 -40.36 27.80
C PHE A 626 4.13 -41.71 27.07
N THR A 627 3.60 -42.76 27.72
CA THR A 627 3.65 -44.13 27.21
C THR A 627 2.30 -44.58 26.67
N PHE A 628 2.26 -45.12 25.45
CA PHE A 628 1.07 -45.69 24.82
C PHE A 628 1.27 -47.21 24.63
N PRO A 629 0.64 -48.07 25.45
CA PRO A 629 0.94 -49.50 25.48
C PRO A 629 0.41 -50.28 24.27
N SER A 630 -0.62 -49.80 23.59
CA SER A 630 -1.15 -50.42 22.37
C SER A 630 -1.72 -49.35 21.44
N ALA A 631 -1.17 -49.25 20.23
CA ALA A 631 -1.60 -48.28 19.22
C ALA A 631 -2.97 -48.66 18.66
N GLN A 632 -3.97 -47.81 18.91
CA GLN A 632 -5.32 -47.93 18.37
C GLN A 632 -5.61 -46.79 17.39
N SER A 633 -6.63 -46.96 16.54
CA SER A 633 -7.10 -45.90 15.63
C SER A 633 -7.51 -44.61 16.36
N SER A 634 -7.76 -44.67 17.67
CA SER A 634 -8.07 -43.51 18.52
C SER A 634 -6.85 -42.65 18.88
N ASN A 635 -5.64 -43.19 18.71
CA ASN A 635 -4.34 -42.54 18.94
C ASN A 635 -3.80 -41.86 17.67
N GLU A 636 -4.50 -41.97 16.55
CA GLU A 636 -4.12 -41.30 15.30
C GLU A 636 -4.39 -39.79 15.40
N GLY A 637 -3.42 -38.99 14.96
CA GLY A 637 -3.56 -37.54 14.93
C GLY A 637 -2.24 -36.79 15.08
N TYR A 638 -2.36 -35.54 15.49
CA TYR A 638 -1.23 -34.64 15.68
C TYR A 638 -1.00 -34.39 17.17
N TYR A 639 0.19 -34.72 17.64
CA TYR A 639 0.62 -34.51 19.03
C TYR A 639 1.43 -33.23 19.17
N TYR A 640 1.16 -32.49 20.26
CA TYR A 640 1.85 -31.25 20.62
C TYR A 640 2.26 -31.31 22.10
N CYS A 641 3.52 -31.02 22.38
CA CYS A 641 4.02 -30.83 23.74
C CYS A 641 3.90 -29.35 24.15
N LEU A 642 3.45 -29.11 25.38
CA LEU A 642 3.43 -27.81 26.02
C LEU A 642 4.04 -27.91 27.43
N TYR A 643 4.65 -26.85 27.89
CA TYR A 643 5.18 -26.71 29.24
C TYR A 643 4.42 -25.61 29.99
N ARG A 644 4.01 -25.86 31.23
CA ARG A 644 3.25 -24.91 32.06
C ARG A 644 3.95 -24.68 33.39
N VAL A 645 4.00 -23.44 33.86
CA VAL A 645 4.49 -23.09 35.20
C VAL A 645 3.72 -21.91 35.77
N GLN A 646 3.55 -21.84 37.09
CA GLN A 646 2.90 -20.73 37.77
C GLN A 646 3.93 -19.87 38.50
N LEU A 647 4.02 -18.59 38.18
CA LEU A 647 4.96 -17.62 38.75
C LEU A 647 4.22 -16.33 39.12
N GLY A 648 4.38 -15.83 40.35
CA GLY A 648 3.76 -14.57 40.78
C GLY A 648 2.23 -14.55 40.65
N GLY A 649 1.56 -15.69 40.85
CA GLY A 649 0.10 -15.82 40.72
C GLY A 649 -0.42 -15.98 39.28
N ARG A 650 0.42 -15.88 38.25
CA ARG A 650 0.05 -16.09 36.83
C ARG A 650 0.59 -17.43 36.31
N THR A 651 -0.20 -18.10 35.47
CA THR A 651 0.22 -19.33 34.79
C THR A 651 0.79 -19.00 33.42
N PHE A 652 2.05 -19.34 33.22
CA PHE A 652 2.77 -19.22 31.95
C PHE A 652 2.71 -20.56 31.21
N VAL A 653 2.47 -20.51 29.90
CA VAL A 653 2.38 -21.68 29.02
C VAL A 653 3.33 -21.47 27.85
N SER A 654 4.19 -22.45 27.57
CA SER A 654 5.08 -22.41 26.41
C SER A 654 4.28 -22.48 25.10
N ARG A 655 4.91 -22.08 24.00
CA ARG A 655 4.38 -22.36 22.67
C ARG A 655 4.29 -23.88 22.45
N GLU A 656 3.35 -24.29 21.60
CA GLU A 656 3.21 -25.68 21.15
C GLU A 656 4.47 -26.09 20.38
N SER A 657 4.93 -27.31 20.60
CA SER A 657 6.00 -27.91 19.80
C SER A 657 5.58 -28.05 18.33
N GLN A 658 6.52 -28.38 17.45
CA GLN A 658 6.17 -28.78 16.08
C GLN A 658 5.14 -29.93 16.10
N PRO A 659 4.23 -30.02 15.12
CA PRO A 659 3.24 -31.09 15.08
C PRO A 659 3.93 -32.42 14.86
N LEU A 660 3.70 -33.38 15.75
CA LEU A 660 4.14 -34.76 15.57
C LEU A 660 2.99 -35.60 14.97
N PRO A 661 3.02 -35.92 13.66
CA PRO A 661 2.00 -36.77 13.05
C PRO A 661 2.25 -38.22 13.43
N ILE A 662 1.23 -38.87 13.97
CA ILE A 662 1.23 -40.32 14.22
C ILE A 662 0.10 -40.93 13.41
N ALA A 663 0.46 -41.74 12.40
CA ALA A 663 -0.48 -42.52 11.60
C ALA A 663 -0.49 -43.96 12.09
N VAL A 664 -1.68 -44.49 12.42
CA VAL A 664 -1.84 -45.89 12.81
C VAL A 664 -2.19 -46.70 11.58
N ARG A 665 -1.29 -47.59 11.15
CA ARG A 665 -1.50 -48.45 9.97
C ARG A 665 -2.05 -49.81 10.38
N ASP A 666 -3.06 -50.28 9.66
CA ASP A 666 -3.42 -51.70 9.65
C ASP A 666 -2.33 -52.48 8.86
N PRO A 667 -2.10 -53.78 9.16
CA PRO A 667 -1.17 -54.61 8.40
C PRO A 667 -1.61 -54.70 6.92
N ASP A 668 -0.71 -54.42 5.98
CA ASP A 668 -1.04 -54.26 4.55
C ASP A 668 -1.71 -55.52 3.95
N PRO A 669 -2.86 -55.40 3.26
CA PRO A 669 -3.26 -56.30 2.20
C PRO A 669 -2.88 -55.71 0.83
N VAL A 670 -2.22 -56.54 0.02
CA VAL A 670 -1.74 -56.22 -1.34
C VAL A 670 -2.92 -55.92 -2.28
N LEU A 671 -2.90 -54.78 -2.99
CA LEU A 671 -3.82 -54.51 -4.11
C LEU A 671 -3.15 -53.78 -5.29
N SER A 672 -3.56 -54.17 -6.50
CA SER A 672 -2.79 -54.15 -7.75
C SER A 672 -2.87 -52.84 -8.59
N PRO A 673 -1.96 -52.66 -9.58
CA PRO A 673 -1.81 -51.44 -10.40
C PRO A 673 -2.97 -51.15 -11.38
N MET A 674 -4.06 -51.93 -11.36
CA MET A 674 -5.08 -51.87 -12.40
C MET A 674 -5.96 -50.62 -12.32
N VAL A 675 -6.13 -49.99 -11.16
CA VAL A 675 -7.07 -48.86 -10.99
C VAL A 675 -6.55 -47.55 -11.62
N ILE A 676 -5.23 -47.39 -11.76
CA ILE A 676 -4.61 -46.18 -12.31
C ILE A 676 -4.77 -46.10 -13.84
N SER A 677 -4.90 -47.24 -14.53
CA SER A 677 -5.02 -47.29 -15.99
C SER A 677 -6.42 -46.87 -16.50
N TRP A 678 -7.47 -47.02 -15.70
CA TRP A 678 -8.85 -46.73 -16.12
C TRP A 678 -9.17 -45.22 -16.08
N LEU A 679 -8.50 -44.46 -15.22
CA LEU A 679 -8.75 -43.01 -15.09
C LEU A 679 -8.07 -42.17 -16.18
N VAL A 680 -6.96 -42.65 -16.76
CA VAL A 680 -6.22 -41.93 -17.81
C VAL A 680 -6.88 -42.11 -19.19
N SER A 681 -7.49 -43.26 -19.47
CA SER A 681 -8.16 -43.57 -20.74
C SER A 681 -9.50 -42.83 -20.92
N GLY A 682 -10.24 -42.60 -19.83
CA GLY A 682 -11.53 -41.89 -19.86
C GLY A 682 -11.39 -40.39 -20.19
N LEU A 683 -10.30 -39.75 -19.76
CA LEU A 683 -10.09 -38.31 -19.98
C LEU A 683 -9.64 -38.01 -21.41
N THR A 684 -8.91 -38.93 -22.05
CA THR A 684 -8.48 -38.80 -23.46
C THR A 684 -9.64 -38.96 -24.44
N PHE A 685 -10.61 -39.81 -24.12
CA PHE A 685 -11.80 -40.03 -24.95
C PHE A 685 -12.71 -38.79 -24.99
N LEU A 686 -12.85 -38.10 -23.86
CA LEU A 686 -13.73 -36.93 -23.73
C LEU A 686 -13.18 -35.70 -24.49
N VAL A 687 -11.85 -35.55 -24.57
CA VAL A 687 -11.19 -34.49 -25.35
C VAL A 687 -11.29 -34.74 -26.85
N ALA A 688 -11.19 -36.00 -27.30
CA ALA A 688 -11.34 -36.35 -28.71
C ALA A 688 -12.74 -36.06 -29.25
N VAL A 689 -13.79 -36.34 -28.47
CA VAL A 689 -15.19 -36.09 -28.85
C VAL A 689 -15.45 -34.58 -29.03
N ILE A 690 -14.88 -33.73 -28.18
CA ILE A 690 -15.04 -32.26 -28.29
C ILE A 690 -14.36 -31.72 -29.56
N ILE A 691 -13.18 -32.25 -29.92
CA ILE A 691 -12.46 -31.85 -31.14
C ILE A 691 -13.24 -32.26 -32.39
N ILE A 692 -13.83 -33.46 -32.41
CA ILE A 692 -14.63 -33.94 -33.54
C ILE A 692 -15.89 -33.07 -33.74
N ILE A 693 -16.56 -32.65 -32.65
CA ILE A 693 -17.74 -31.76 -32.74
C ILE A 693 -17.36 -30.39 -33.31
N ILE A 694 -16.20 -29.83 -32.94
CA ILE A 694 -15.73 -28.54 -33.46
C ILE A 694 -15.37 -28.64 -34.94
N VAL A 695 -14.67 -29.70 -35.34
CA VAL A 695 -14.27 -29.93 -36.74
C VAL A 695 -15.51 -30.18 -37.62
N ALA A 696 -16.48 -30.96 -37.15
CA ALA A 696 -17.75 -31.17 -37.86
C ALA A 696 -18.51 -29.86 -38.08
N LYS A 697 -18.52 -28.95 -37.09
CA LYS A 697 -19.20 -27.65 -37.21
C LYS A 697 -18.50 -26.69 -38.17
N VAL A 698 -17.18 -26.79 -38.30
CA VAL A 698 -16.38 -26.01 -39.27
C VAL A 698 -16.51 -26.56 -40.69
N LEU A 699 -16.62 -27.89 -40.85
CA LEU A 699 -16.83 -28.54 -42.15
C LEU A 699 -18.27 -28.35 -42.66
N CYS A 700 -19.29 -28.46 -41.80
CA CYS A 700 -20.68 -28.20 -42.20
C CYS A 700 -20.96 -26.73 -42.58
N ASN A 701 -20.15 -25.78 -42.11
CA ASN A 701 -20.25 -24.38 -42.54
C ASN A 701 -19.49 -24.09 -43.85
N LYS A 702 -18.69 -25.03 -44.35
CA LYS A 702 -17.99 -24.93 -45.64
C LYS A 702 -18.75 -25.57 -46.81
N GLU A 703 -19.76 -26.41 -46.55
CA GLU A 703 -20.58 -27.06 -47.60
C GLU A 703 -21.89 -26.34 -47.94
N LYS A 704 -22.28 -25.29 -47.20
CA LYS A 704 -23.45 -24.47 -47.56
C LYS A 704 -23.03 -23.18 -48.28
N LYS A 705 -22.78 -23.34 -49.59
CA LYS A 705 -22.70 -22.39 -50.73
C LYS A 705 -21.38 -22.57 -51.50
N PRO A 706 -21.40 -23.36 -52.59
CA PRO A 706 -21.80 -22.80 -53.88
C PRO A 706 -22.64 -23.76 -54.73
N SER A 707 -23.96 -23.56 -54.75
CA SER A 707 -24.85 -24.07 -55.80
C SER A 707 -26.08 -23.16 -55.96
N GLU A 708 -25.86 -21.85 -55.82
CA GLU A 708 -26.91 -20.83 -56.00
C GLU A 708 -26.36 -19.52 -56.60
N LEU A 709 -25.26 -19.62 -57.35
CA LEU A 709 -24.82 -18.61 -58.32
C LEU A 709 -25.13 -19.05 -59.77
N GLU A 710 -25.79 -20.20 -59.93
CA GLU A 710 -26.22 -20.78 -61.22
C GLU A 710 -27.77 -20.83 -61.33
N ARG A 711 -28.46 -20.19 -60.37
CA ARG A 711 -29.93 -20.06 -60.32
C ARG A 711 -30.43 -18.61 -60.47
N GLU A 712 -29.54 -17.61 -60.46
CA GLU A 712 -29.89 -16.20 -60.76
C GLU A 712 -29.49 -15.73 -62.17
N THR A 713 -28.73 -16.54 -62.93
CA THR A 713 -28.44 -16.28 -64.35
C THR A 713 -29.50 -16.82 -65.32
N ARG A 714 -30.59 -17.43 -64.81
CA ARG A 714 -31.68 -17.98 -65.64
C ARG A 714 -33.07 -17.40 -65.35
N THR A 715 -33.16 -16.36 -64.52
CA THR A 715 -34.42 -15.67 -64.17
C THR A 715 -34.44 -14.18 -64.54
N CYS A 716 -33.50 -13.75 -65.40
CA CYS A 716 -33.53 -12.42 -66.05
C CYS A 716 -33.66 -12.48 -67.58
N VAL A 717 -33.92 -13.65 -68.17
CA VAL A 717 -34.12 -13.79 -69.64
C VAL A 717 -35.58 -14.00 -70.04
N ASP A 718 -36.48 -14.35 -69.11
CA ASP A 718 -37.88 -14.69 -69.48
C ASP A 718 -38.96 -13.69 -69.03
N ASN A 719 -38.62 -12.54 -68.46
CA ASN A 719 -39.62 -11.51 -68.11
C ASN A 719 -39.57 -10.25 -68.99
N THR A 720 -38.95 -10.34 -70.17
CA THR A 720 -38.91 -9.25 -71.14
C THR A 720 -40.01 -9.28 -72.22
N TYR A 721 -41.03 -10.14 -72.14
CA TYR A 721 -42.02 -10.22 -73.24
C TYR A 721 -43.49 -10.53 -72.87
N VAL A 722 -43.97 -10.15 -71.68
CA VAL A 722 -45.43 -10.02 -71.47
C VAL A 722 -45.75 -8.70 -70.76
N ALA A 723 -46.09 -7.72 -71.60
CA ALA A 723 -47.02 -6.63 -71.34
C ALA A 723 -46.56 -5.45 -70.46
N LEU A 724 -45.79 -4.55 -71.10
CA LEU A 724 -46.12 -3.14 -71.10
C LEU A 724 -46.09 -2.61 -72.54
N SER A 725 -47.19 -2.88 -73.24
CA SER A 725 -47.77 -1.92 -74.19
C SER A 725 -49.29 -2.12 -74.21
N ILE A 726 -49.98 -1.45 -73.29
CA ILE A 726 -51.33 -0.82 -73.39
C ILE A 726 -51.38 0.10 -72.15
N ASN A 727 -51.02 1.38 -72.25
CA ASN A 727 -51.83 2.54 -72.67
C ASN A 727 -53.14 2.75 -71.86
N LYS A 728 -53.29 3.98 -71.33
CA LYS A 728 -54.50 4.62 -70.73
C LYS A 728 -54.95 4.17 -69.34
N LEU A 729 -54.63 4.97 -68.32
CA LEU A 729 -55.56 5.82 -67.54
C LEU A 729 -54.82 6.65 -66.49
#